data_AF-A0A9W9HTX6-F1
#
_entry.id   AF-A0A9W9HTX6-F1
#
_cell.length_a   1.000
_cell.length_b   1.000
_cell.length_c   1.000
_cell.angle_alpha   90.00
_cell.angle_beta   90.00
_cell.angle_gamma   90.00
#
_symmetry.space_group_name_H-M   'P 1'
#
loop_
_entity.id
_entity.type
_entity.pdbx_description
1 polymer ?
#
loop_
_entity_poly.entity_id
_entity_poly.type
_entity_poly.pdbx_seq_one_letter_code
_entity_poly.pdbx_strand_id
1 'polypeptide(L)'
;MKSLLKLSVFGSIGAAAVRSGDARLHAHHSAPVCGNDASTLSLSDPPYDNYFYSDCNVAAQAVVTSPLPASNLSIIGPRLIVAWPAGNSGICTFFTPQNGANGTLSIEMVNSTAGQPLGPVYTAASNSSAPPSVGVQGVLRFNASATLTLPILGSIRTIRDFVEGPSLLQPEIQDAIQFTAHDDGSALLQRTWLDNVTSTALTFTPYPNGTDTKVTISNRTLAFPAGDYLFSASLNYPQLAALQPGSVLNAASSNLTTSQPDQTTALSFLSYSEKLLAGAWRFLTYFGRDSMISALLLEPVLSSGEGSAMEAVIGAVLERVNRTDGSVCHEETIGDYATWTNLQDNISSNAMVCDYKMVDSDYFLPVLMQKYFLDNPVGQTRAASFFNTSAGSINAVNQNLTWGQLALINAERIMRLAGPFAQNQTTENLIHLKDGQVVGQWRDSNYGIGGGRIPYDVNTALVPAALRSIALLAEKGLYPNQTQWATLAPQYAQTWEDKTLSFFEVTIPQSKAQDLVASYKNASSFAGPDQSASITTDVVFHALALDGYNNLSQVAVMNTDDCFRHLLLNTTNDTQLTAFLNNSATNIRRTFPAGLMTSAGMLVANPAFGEDAVYAQNWTTGAYHGTVVWSWQLAMMAKGLEMQLGRCDLTSNFTASGRGHKSQRAIPAIPSFCGDDTVYWNVRAAYNELWDSIERNEDQLSGEVWSWVWRDGGFQVTPLGVLPPPGGGSQTESDIRQLWSLTFLAVTRNEAYN
;
A
#
# COMPACT_ATOMS: atom_id res chain seq x y z
N MET A 1 3.71 -63.49 -33.75
CA MET A 1 4.55 -64.71 -33.77
C MET A 1 5.98 -64.31 -34.02
N LYS A 2 6.86 -64.69 -33.09
CA LYS A 2 8.28 -65.06 -33.27
C LYS A 2 9.25 -64.05 -33.93
N SER A 3 10.24 -63.68 -33.12
CA SER A 3 11.70 -63.83 -33.41
C SER A 3 12.32 -62.72 -34.28
N LEU A 4 13.55 -62.23 -34.10
CA LEU A 4 14.61 -62.23 -33.08
C LEU A 4 15.78 -61.47 -33.79
N LEU A 5 16.33 -60.43 -33.17
CA LEU A 5 17.77 -60.26 -32.86
C LEU A 5 18.88 -60.61 -33.89
N LYS A 6 19.74 -59.62 -34.21
CA LYS A 6 21.19 -59.49 -33.87
C LYS A 6 21.87 -58.41 -34.76
N LEU A 7 22.46 -57.34 -34.19
CA LEU A 7 23.90 -57.18 -33.81
C LEU A 7 24.86 -57.63 -34.93
N SER A 8 25.87 -56.90 -35.42
CA SER A 8 26.87 -55.98 -34.82
C SER A 8 27.94 -55.75 -35.94
N VAL A 9 28.52 -54.59 -36.28
CA VAL A 9 29.59 -53.81 -35.59
C VAL A 9 30.75 -53.46 -36.58
N PHE A 10 31.39 -52.30 -36.34
CA PHE A 10 32.71 -51.76 -36.78
C PHE A 10 32.94 -51.16 -38.18
N GLY A 11 33.56 -49.96 -38.18
CA GLY A 11 34.54 -49.58 -39.21
C GLY A 11 34.55 -48.10 -39.63
N SER A 12 35.18 -47.25 -38.83
CA SER A 12 35.42 -45.81 -39.02
C SER A 12 36.51 -45.42 -40.05
N ILE A 13 36.63 -44.10 -40.29
CA ILE A 13 37.67 -43.27 -40.97
C ILE A 13 37.17 -42.73 -42.32
N GLY A 14 37.10 -41.43 -42.63
CA GLY A 14 37.46 -40.19 -41.94
C GLY A 14 37.59 -39.09 -43.00
N ALA A 15 37.05 -37.89 -42.74
CA ALA A 15 37.49 -36.64 -43.38
C ALA A 15 36.94 -35.45 -42.57
N ALA A 16 37.84 -34.78 -41.87
CA ALA A 16 37.58 -33.55 -41.14
C ALA A 16 37.35 -32.40 -42.11
N ALA A 17 36.33 -31.59 -41.83
CA ALA A 17 36.23 -30.22 -42.31
C ALA A 17 35.91 -29.33 -41.11
N VAL A 18 36.90 -28.55 -40.70
CA VAL A 18 36.79 -27.49 -39.71
C VAL A 18 35.89 -26.40 -40.29
N ARG A 19 34.77 -26.09 -39.62
CA ARG A 19 34.11 -24.78 -39.73
C ARG A 19 33.73 -24.28 -38.34
N SER A 20 34.13 -23.02 -38.17
CA SER A 20 34.05 -22.13 -37.03
C SER A 20 32.63 -21.86 -36.54
N GLY A 21 32.51 -21.81 -35.20
CA GLY A 21 31.69 -20.89 -34.42
C GLY A 21 30.31 -20.55 -34.94
N ASP A 22 29.31 -21.29 -34.48
CA ASP A 22 27.89 -21.01 -34.69
C ASP A 22 27.20 -21.16 -33.31
N ALA A 23 27.20 -20.08 -32.52
CA ALA A 23 26.48 -20.00 -31.25
C ALA A 23 24.98 -19.85 -31.55
N ARG A 24 24.37 -20.97 -31.92
CA ARG A 24 22.95 -21.09 -32.23
C ARG A 24 22.10 -20.95 -30.97
N LEU A 25 21.01 -20.18 -31.10
CA LEU A 25 19.67 -20.45 -30.55
C LEU A 25 19.69 -21.29 -29.27
N HIS A 26 19.74 -20.62 -28.12
CA HIS A 26 19.54 -21.28 -26.83
C HIS A 26 18.24 -22.07 -26.86
N ALA A 27 18.35 -23.37 -26.57
CA ALA A 27 17.21 -24.26 -26.44
C ALA A 27 16.26 -23.71 -25.38
N HIS A 28 15.11 -23.17 -25.84
CA HIS A 28 13.95 -22.93 -24.98
C HIS A 28 13.55 -24.28 -24.38
N HIS A 29 14.01 -24.55 -23.15
CA HIS A 29 13.39 -25.58 -22.34
C HIS A 29 11.99 -25.08 -22.03
N SER A 30 10.98 -25.92 -22.25
CA SER A 30 9.60 -25.63 -21.91
C SER A 30 9.55 -25.20 -20.44
N ALA A 31 8.88 -24.08 -20.16
CA ALA A 31 8.63 -23.66 -18.78
C ALA A 31 8.00 -24.84 -18.00
N PRO A 32 8.30 -24.98 -16.69
CA PRO A 32 7.56 -25.90 -15.83
C PRO A 32 6.07 -25.67 -16.02
N VAL A 33 5.34 -26.76 -16.26
CA VAL A 33 3.89 -26.70 -16.47
C VAL A 33 3.24 -26.29 -15.16
N CYS A 34 2.54 -25.17 -15.17
CA CYS A 34 1.76 -24.73 -14.03
C CYS A 34 0.55 -25.63 -13.83
N GLY A 35 0.24 -25.94 -12.56
CA GLY A 35 -0.93 -26.75 -12.22
C GLY A 35 -2.26 -26.03 -12.46
N ASN A 36 -2.22 -24.70 -12.57
CA ASN A 36 -3.36 -23.82 -12.85
C ASN A 36 -3.02 -22.91 -14.03
N ASP A 37 -4.05 -22.38 -14.68
CA ASP A 37 -3.92 -21.35 -15.71
C ASP A 37 -3.35 -20.05 -15.14
N ALA A 38 -2.73 -19.25 -15.99
CA ALA A 38 -2.23 -17.93 -15.62
C ALA A 38 -3.39 -16.99 -15.27
N SER A 39 -3.19 -16.21 -14.21
CA SER A 39 -4.07 -15.11 -13.82
C SER A 39 -3.65 -13.84 -14.58
N THR A 40 -4.63 -13.16 -15.17
CA THR A 40 -4.40 -11.90 -15.89
C THR A 40 -5.46 -10.88 -15.52
N LEU A 41 -5.07 -9.60 -15.47
CA LEU A 41 -5.98 -8.49 -15.19
C LEU A 41 -5.54 -7.26 -15.97
N SER A 42 -6.49 -6.55 -16.59
CA SER A 42 -6.22 -5.30 -17.31
C SER A 42 -7.11 -4.20 -16.74
N LEU A 43 -6.52 -3.11 -16.27
CA LEU A 43 -7.20 -1.99 -15.64
C LEU A 43 -6.72 -0.68 -16.28
N SER A 44 -7.63 0.26 -16.49
CA SER A 44 -7.31 1.56 -17.07
C SER A 44 -7.70 2.68 -16.11
N ASP A 45 -6.77 3.59 -15.85
CA ASP A 45 -6.99 4.89 -15.22
C ASP A 45 -6.25 5.94 -16.05
N PRO A 46 -6.80 6.36 -17.21
CA PRO A 46 -6.11 7.18 -18.18
C PRO A 46 -5.47 8.42 -17.54
N PRO A 47 -4.17 8.69 -17.79
CA PRO A 47 -3.35 8.22 -18.92
C PRO A 47 -2.65 6.87 -18.74
N TYR A 48 -2.97 6.10 -17.70
CA TYR A 48 -2.27 4.86 -17.33
C TYR A 48 -3.09 3.60 -17.65
N ASP A 49 -2.53 2.71 -18.47
CA ASP A 49 -3.06 1.37 -18.70
C ASP A 49 -2.20 0.33 -17.98
N ASN A 50 -2.82 -0.50 -17.15
CA ASN A 50 -2.17 -1.44 -16.25
C ASN A 50 -2.53 -2.88 -16.63
N TYR A 51 -1.50 -3.74 -16.70
CA TYR A 51 -1.63 -5.13 -17.11
C TYR A 51 -0.91 -6.03 -16.10
N PHE A 52 -1.64 -6.89 -15.43
CA PHE A 52 -1.11 -7.85 -14.47
C PHE A 52 -1.06 -9.23 -15.11
N TYR A 53 0.01 -9.96 -14.83
CA TYR A 53 0.20 -11.35 -15.21
C TYR A 53 0.78 -12.12 -14.03
N SER A 54 0.21 -13.27 -13.70
CA SER A 54 0.81 -14.19 -12.72
C SER A 54 0.55 -15.64 -13.10
N ASP A 55 1.59 -16.46 -13.05
CA ASP A 55 1.49 -17.91 -13.05
C ASP A 55 2.39 -18.50 -11.93
N CYS A 56 2.67 -19.80 -11.99
CA CYS A 56 3.52 -20.47 -11.02
C CYS A 56 5.02 -20.15 -11.13
N ASN A 57 5.44 -19.52 -12.23
CA ASN A 57 6.83 -19.19 -12.53
C ASN A 57 7.12 -17.69 -12.37
N VAL A 58 6.16 -16.81 -12.63
CA VAL A 58 6.36 -15.35 -12.62
C VAL A 58 5.09 -14.60 -12.24
N ALA A 59 5.26 -13.50 -11.50
CA ALA A 59 4.25 -12.46 -11.33
C ALA A 59 4.85 -11.11 -11.77
N ALA A 60 4.15 -10.36 -12.62
CA ALA A 60 4.58 -9.06 -13.09
C ALA A 60 3.41 -8.14 -13.41
N GLN A 61 3.65 -6.84 -13.31
CA GLN A 61 2.76 -5.80 -13.81
C GLN A 61 3.47 -5.00 -14.90
N ALA A 62 2.78 -4.71 -15.99
CA ALA A 62 3.21 -3.72 -16.97
C ALA A 62 2.29 -2.48 -16.90
N VAL A 63 2.87 -1.29 -17.01
CA VAL A 63 2.13 -0.03 -17.09
C VAL A 63 2.54 0.70 -18.35
N VAL A 64 1.56 1.01 -19.20
CA VAL A 64 1.74 1.83 -20.39
C VAL A 64 1.12 3.19 -20.11
N THR A 65 1.88 4.25 -20.31
CA THR A 65 1.38 5.62 -20.16
C THR A 65 1.38 6.32 -21.50
N SER A 66 0.25 6.91 -21.86
CA SER A 66 0.08 7.70 -23.08
C SER A 66 -0.54 9.05 -22.76
N PRO A 67 0.09 10.18 -23.17
CA PRO A 67 -0.50 11.49 -22.97
C PRO A 67 -1.90 11.60 -23.60
N LEU A 68 -2.84 12.16 -22.84
CA LEU A 68 -4.15 12.55 -23.34
C LEU A 68 -4.09 13.96 -23.95
N PRO A 69 -5.06 14.38 -24.78
CA PRO A 69 -5.07 15.70 -25.40
C PRO A 69 -4.97 16.88 -24.40
N ALA A 70 -5.47 16.70 -23.18
CA ALA A 70 -5.45 17.70 -22.11
C ALA A 70 -4.33 17.46 -21.08
N SER A 71 -3.46 16.46 -21.28
CA SER A 71 -2.39 16.15 -20.34
C SER A 71 -1.38 17.29 -20.27
N ASN A 72 -0.93 17.61 -19.05
CA ASN A 72 0.24 18.45 -18.86
C ASN A 72 1.50 17.64 -19.25
N LEU A 73 2.07 17.95 -20.41
CA LEU A 73 3.22 17.23 -20.97
C LEU A 73 4.54 17.45 -20.22
N SER A 74 4.56 18.32 -19.21
CA SER A 74 5.67 18.40 -18.25
C SER A 74 5.58 17.35 -17.14
N ILE A 75 4.41 16.73 -16.97
CA ILE A 75 4.12 15.71 -15.96
C ILE A 75 3.93 14.34 -16.64
N ILE A 76 3.16 14.29 -17.73
CA ILE A 76 2.77 13.06 -18.40
C ILE A 76 3.52 12.92 -19.73
N GLY A 77 4.29 11.83 -19.85
CA GLY A 77 5.00 11.45 -21.08
C GLY A 77 4.83 9.96 -21.41
N PRO A 78 5.05 9.57 -22.68
CA PRO A 78 4.97 8.16 -23.08
C PRO A 78 5.99 7.30 -22.34
N ARG A 79 5.55 6.29 -21.59
CA ARG A 79 6.45 5.37 -20.87
C ARG A 79 5.92 3.94 -20.79
N LEU A 80 6.83 2.98 -20.70
CA LEU A 80 6.54 1.59 -20.35
C LEU A 80 7.27 1.23 -19.06
N ILE A 81 6.52 0.73 -18.08
CA ILE A 81 7.04 0.10 -16.86
C ILE A 81 6.75 -1.40 -16.92
N VAL A 82 7.71 -2.22 -16.51
CA VAL A 82 7.50 -3.62 -16.15
C VAL A 82 8.05 -3.84 -14.75
N ALA A 83 7.22 -4.33 -13.83
CA ALA A 83 7.49 -4.39 -12.41
C ALA A 83 7.25 -5.82 -11.87
N TRP A 84 8.13 -6.29 -11.00
CA TRP A 84 8.05 -7.62 -10.37
C TRP A 84 8.09 -7.50 -8.85
N PRO A 85 7.24 -8.27 -8.13
CA PRO A 85 7.36 -8.48 -6.69
C PRO A 85 8.72 -9.05 -6.28
N ALA A 86 9.29 -9.91 -7.13
CA ALA A 86 10.60 -10.51 -6.93
C ALA A 86 11.69 -9.42 -6.85
N GLY A 87 12.27 -9.25 -5.66
CA GLY A 87 13.32 -8.27 -5.39
C GLY A 87 12.84 -6.81 -5.37
N ASN A 88 11.52 -6.55 -5.39
CA ASN A 88 10.95 -5.21 -5.60
C ASN A 88 11.60 -4.53 -6.82
N SER A 89 11.52 -5.19 -7.97
CA SER A 89 12.34 -4.91 -9.16
C SER A 89 11.50 -4.38 -10.31
N GLY A 90 12.13 -3.64 -11.23
CA GLY A 90 11.44 -3.21 -12.43
C GLY A 90 12.34 -2.64 -13.52
N ILE A 91 11.71 -2.37 -14.65
CA ILE A 91 12.24 -1.65 -15.78
C ILE A 91 11.30 -0.50 -16.09
N CYS A 92 11.83 0.71 -16.26
CA CYS A 92 11.08 1.87 -16.74
C CYS A 92 11.76 2.43 -17.99
N THR A 93 10.97 2.74 -19.01
CA THR A 93 11.47 3.31 -20.27
C THR A 93 10.63 4.51 -20.67
N PHE A 94 11.29 5.62 -21.02
CA PHE A 94 10.65 6.84 -21.50
C PHE A 94 10.85 7.00 -23.01
N PHE A 95 9.79 7.37 -23.70
CA PHE A 95 9.78 7.57 -25.14
C PHE A 95 9.42 9.01 -25.51
N THR A 96 10.02 9.48 -26.59
CA THR A 96 9.72 10.79 -27.20
C THR A 96 9.49 10.62 -28.70
N PRO A 97 8.67 11.46 -29.35
CA PRO A 97 8.53 11.42 -30.81
C PRO A 97 9.86 11.78 -31.49
N GLN A 98 10.30 10.99 -32.47
CA GLN A 98 11.44 11.34 -33.33
C GLN A 98 11.14 12.57 -34.21
N ASN A 99 9.89 12.66 -34.64
CA ASN A 99 9.36 13.72 -35.48
C ASN A 99 8.01 14.14 -34.91
N GLY A 100 7.74 15.44 -34.82
CA GLY A 100 6.47 15.97 -34.29
C GLY A 100 6.63 16.79 -33.01
N ALA A 101 5.54 17.40 -32.56
CA ALA A 101 5.50 18.16 -31.31
C ALA A 101 5.42 17.22 -30.10
N ASN A 102 5.83 17.68 -28.92
CA ASN A 102 5.63 16.91 -27.70
C ASN A 102 4.13 16.57 -27.52
N GLY A 103 3.82 15.37 -27.06
CA GLY A 103 2.43 14.87 -26.92
C GLY A 103 1.81 14.24 -28.17
N THR A 104 2.49 14.22 -29.33
CA THR A 104 1.95 13.52 -30.52
C THR A 104 2.20 12.01 -30.52
N LEU A 105 3.15 11.55 -29.72
CA LEU A 105 3.46 10.12 -29.59
C LEU A 105 2.48 9.47 -28.62
N SER A 106 1.71 8.50 -29.12
CA SER A 106 0.92 7.57 -28.31
C SER A 106 1.51 6.17 -28.40
N ILE A 107 1.50 5.50 -27.26
CA ILE A 107 1.89 4.10 -27.11
C ILE A 107 0.74 3.30 -26.50
N GLU A 108 0.52 2.08 -26.99
CA GLU A 108 -0.54 1.20 -26.47
C GLU A 108 -0.05 -0.25 -26.47
N MET A 109 -0.48 -1.03 -25.47
CA MET A 109 -0.29 -2.47 -25.52
C MET A 109 -1.35 -3.09 -26.42
N VAL A 110 -0.93 -3.92 -27.38
CA VAL A 110 -1.84 -4.55 -28.33
C VAL A 110 -1.87 -6.06 -28.15
N ASN A 111 -3.08 -6.58 -28.27
CA ASN A 111 -3.39 -7.99 -28.33
C ASN A 111 -2.60 -8.69 -29.44
N SER A 112 -1.78 -9.70 -29.10
CA SER A 112 -0.94 -10.45 -30.04
C SER A 112 -0.93 -11.96 -29.82
N THR A 113 -0.35 -12.76 -30.72
CA THR A 113 -0.16 -14.20 -30.43
C THR A 113 0.99 -14.47 -29.45
N ALA A 114 1.82 -13.47 -29.16
CA ALA A 114 2.91 -13.55 -28.19
C ALA A 114 2.45 -13.28 -26.75
N GLY A 115 1.29 -12.62 -26.59
CA GLY A 115 0.65 -12.26 -25.32
C GLY A 115 -0.68 -11.52 -25.57
N GLN A 116 -1.70 -11.79 -24.76
CA GLN A 116 -3.04 -11.18 -24.87
C GLN A 116 -3.52 -10.69 -23.48
N PRO A 117 -3.09 -9.52 -22.99
CA PRO A 117 -2.10 -8.62 -23.59
C PRO A 117 -0.65 -8.96 -23.21
N LEU A 118 -0.44 -9.77 -22.15
CA LEU A 118 0.88 -10.26 -21.72
C LEU A 118 0.97 -11.79 -21.86
N GLY A 119 2.20 -12.29 -22.05
CA GLY A 119 2.55 -13.70 -21.99
C GLY A 119 3.84 -13.93 -21.19
N PRO A 120 4.10 -15.16 -20.72
CA PRO A 120 5.27 -15.45 -19.90
C PRO A 120 6.55 -15.57 -20.72
N VAL A 121 7.66 -15.20 -20.10
CA VAL A 121 9.02 -15.47 -20.57
C VAL A 121 9.67 -16.44 -19.60
N TYR A 122 10.29 -17.51 -20.11
CA TYR A 122 11.01 -18.47 -19.28
C TYR A 122 12.28 -18.95 -19.99
N THR A 123 13.40 -18.89 -19.28
CA THR A 123 14.66 -19.52 -19.66
C THR A 123 15.20 -20.27 -18.44
N ALA A 124 15.42 -21.57 -18.60
CA ALA A 124 15.97 -22.41 -17.53
C ALA A 124 17.34 -21.89 -17.08
N ALA A 125 17.62 -22.02 -15.78
CA ALA A 125 18.91 -21.66 -15.21
C ALA A 125 20.05 -22.52 -15.79
N SER A 126 21.25 -21.96 -15.85
CA SER A 126 22.46 -22.65 -16.32
C SER A 126 22.86 -23.82 -15.41
N ASN A 127 22.41 -23.84 -14.16
CA ASN A 127 22.55 -24.93 -13.20
C ASN A 127 21.32 -24.99 -12.28
N SER A 128 21.10 -26.13 -11.60
CA SER A 128 19.91 -26.36 -10.78
C SER A 128 19.82 -25.52 -9.49
N SER A 129 20.88 -24.79 -9.13
CA SER A 129 20.95 -24.01 -7.88
C SER A 129 20.68 -22.52 -8.10
N ALA A 130 20.74 -22.04 -9.34
CA ALA A 130 20.42 -20.67 -9.69
C ALA A 130 18.94 -20.52 -10.06
N PRO A 131 18.30 -19.37 -9.78
CA PRO A 131 16.96 -19.08 -10.27
C PRO A 131 16.90 -19.09 -11.81
N PRO A 132 15.81 -19.56 -12.42
CA PRO A 132 15.58 -19.37 -13.85
C PRO A 132 15.44 -17.88 -14.19
N SER A 133 15.66 -17.52 -15.44
CA SER A 133 15.29 -16.18 -15.94
C SER A 133 13.82 -16.22 -16.34
N VAL A 134 13.00 -15.41 -15.67
CA VAL A 134 11.55 -15.36 -15.85
C VAL A 134 11.09 -13.93 -16.08
N GLY A 135 9.93 -13.75 -16.71
CA GLY A 135 9.48 -12.43 -17.09
C GLY A 135 8.17 -12.41 -17.86
N VAL A 136 7.88 -11.29 -18.49
CA VAL A 136 6.70 -11.10 -19.35
C VAL A 136 7.08 -10.50 -20.69
N GLN A 137 6.26 -10.77 -21.69
CA GLN A 137 6.35 -10.18 -23.02
C GLN A 137 4.97 -9.69 -23.48
N GLY A 138 4.97 -8.70 -24.35
CA GLY A 138 3.76 -8.14 -24.96
C GLY A 138 4.12 -7.33 -26.20
N VAL A 139 3.12 -6.91 -26.98
CA VAL A 139 3.37 -6.07 -28.16
C VAL A 139 2.99 -4.63 -27.85
N LEU A 140 3.96 -3.74 -27.98
CA LEU A 140 3.79 -2.29 -27.82
C LEU A 140 3.72 -1.64 -29.20
N ARG A 141 2.64 -0.89 -29.45
CA ARG A 141 2.47 -0.11 -30.67
C ARG A 141 2.90 1.34 -30.46
N PHE A 142 3.64 1.88 -31.42
CA PHE A 142 3.90 3.31 -31.53
C PHE A 142 3.14 3.88 -32.74
N ASN A 143 2.30 4.90 -32.52
CA ASN A 143 1.55 5.55 -33.61
C ASN A 143 2.44 6.37 -34.57
N ALA A 144 3.61 6.79 -34.09
CA ALA A 144 4.61 7.58 -34.79
C ALA A 144 6.00 7.07 -34.42
N SER A 145 7.03 7.45 -35.19
CA SER A 145 8.40 7.08 -34.86
C SER A 145 8.81 7.60 -33.48
N ALA A 146 9.43 6.76 -32.67
CA ALA A 146 9.75 7.03 -31.28
C ALA A 146 11.24 6.85 -30.98
N THR A 147 11.74 7.59 -30.00
CA THR A 147 13.05 7.40 -29.41
C THR A 147 12.88 7.05 -27.95
N LEU A 148 13.39 5.89 -27.53
CA LEU A 148 13.59 5.59 -26.12
C LEU A 148 14.81 6.39 -25.67
N THR A 149 14.57 7.39 -24.82
CA THR A 149 15.57 8.35 -24.36
C THR A 149 16.19 7.98 -23.03
N LEU A 150 15.44 7.27 -22.18
CA LEU A 150 15.90 6.87 -20.86
C LEU A 150 15.35 5.48 -20.50
N PRO A 151 16.21 4.46 -20.37
CA PRO A 151 15.89 3.23 -19.68
C PRO A 151 16.43 3.25 -18.24
N ILE A 152 15.67 2.69 -17.30
CA ILE A 152 16.06 2.44 -15.91
C ILE A 152 15.81 0.95 -15.65
N LEU A 153 16.87 0.18 -15.36
CA LEU A 153 16.80 -1.27 -15.07
C LEU A 153 17.35 -1.50 -13.65
N GLY A 154 16.47 -1.74 -12.68
CA GLY A 154 16.86 -1.87 -11.27
C GLY A 154 15.68 -2.13 -10.34
N SER A 155 15.71 -1.58 -9.13
CA SER A 155 14.58 -1.67 -8.20
C SER A 155 13.45 -0.69 -8.57
N ILE A 156 12.22 -1.01 -8.17
CA ILE A 156 11.11 -0.06 -8.14
C ILE A 156 11.47 1.20 -7.34
N ARG A 157 12.26 1.10 -6.27
CA ARG A 157 12.78 2.25 -5.53
C ARG A 157 13.60 3.18 -6.44
N THR A 158 14.50 2.63 -7.26
CA THR A 158 15.29 3.39 -8.23
C THR A 158 14.40 4.08 -9.27
N ILE A 159 13.33 3.40 -9.72
CA ILE A 159 12.36 4.00 -10.64
C ILE A 159 11.62 5.15 -9.96
N ARG A 160 11.18 4.99 -8.71
CA ARG A 160 10.47 6.02 -7.95
C ARG A 160 11.36 7.22 -7.61
N ASP A 161 12.63 7.03 -7.30
CA ASP A 161 13.59 8.13 -7.10
C ASP A 161 13.68 9.04 -8.34
N PHE A 162 13.48 8.47 -9.53
CA PHE A 162 13.42 9.22 -10.77
C PHE A 162 12.05 9.83 -11.06
N VAL A 163 10.99 9.02 -10.95
CA VAL A 163 9.61 9.40 -11.35
C VAL A 163 8.98 10.36 -10.33
N GLU A 164 9.09 10.03 -9.05
CA GLU A 164 8.41 10.71 -7.94
C GLU A 164 9.38 11.48 -7.03
N GLY A 165 10.66 11.11 -7.05
CA GLY A 165 11.74 11.82 -6.38
C GLY A 165 12.25 13.00 -7.21
N PRO A 166 13.38 13.61 -6.86
CA PRO A 166 13.94 14.76 -7.58
C PRO A 166 14.65 14.36 -8.89
N SER A 167 14.10 13.37 -9.60
CA SER A 167 14.63 12.82 -10.85
C SER A 167 16.05 12.27 -10.75
N LEU A 168 16.31 11.50 -9.68
CA LEU A 168 17.64 10.93 -9.41
C LEU A 168 17.89 9.66 -10.23
N LEU A 169 19.10 9.58 -10.80
CA LEU A 169 19.64 8.37 -11.42
C LEU A 169 20.97 8.03 -10.73
N GLN A 170 21.07 6.82 -10.17
CA GLN A 170 22.30 6.37 -9.50
C GLN A 170 23.32 5.94 -10.57
N PRO A 171 24.51 6.56 -10.67
CA PRO A 171 25.48 6.25 -11.74
C PRO A 171 25.88 4.77 -11.78
N GLU A 172 26.07 4.13 -10.62
CA GLU A 172 26.46 2.72 -10.50
C GLU A 172 25.41 1.76 -11.08
N ILE A 173 24.14 2.18 -11.10
CA ILE A 173 23.03 1.43 -11.68
C ILE A 173 22.87 1.86 -13.14
N GLN A 174 22.76 3.16 -13.39
CA GLN A 174 22.40 3.69 -14.69
C GLN A 174 23.49 3.42 -15.75
N ASP A 175 24.76 3.66 -15.42
CA ASP A 175 25.84 3.55 -16.41
C ASP A 175 26.15 2.10 -16.78
N ALA A 176 25.79 1.15 -15.91
CA ALA A 176 26.00 -0.29 -16.10
C ALA A 176 25.06 -0.93 -17.14
N ILE A 177 24.05 -0.21 -17.64
CA ILE A 177 23.13 -0.72 -18.68
C ILE A 177 23.90 -0.86 -20.00
N GLN A 178 23.88 -2.07 -20.55
CA GLN A 178 24.48 -2.42 -21.85
C GLN A 178 23.41 -2.38 -22.94
N PHE A 179 23.80 -1.87 -24.12
CA PHE A 179 22.95 -1.69 -25.29
C PHE A 179 23.51 -2.52 -26.45
N THR A 180 22.74 -3.48 -26.95
CA THR A 180 23.18 -4.42 -27.99
C THR A 180 22.16 -4.47 -29.12
N ALA A 181 22.59 -4.24 -30.36
CA ALA A 181 21.77 -4.44 -31.55
C ALA A 181 22.04 -5.82 -32.16
N HIS A 182 21.01 -6.45 -32.71
CA HIS A 182 21.09 -7.77 -33.33
C HIS A 182 20.81 -7.71 -34.84
N ASP A 183 21.33 -8.69 -35.57
CA ASP A 183 21.21 -8.77 -37.04
C ASP A 183 19.75 -8.92 -37.52
N ASP A 184 18.89 -9.48 -36.67
CA ASP A 184 17.45 -9.65 -36.91
C ASP A 184 16.65 -8.35 -36.73
N GLY A 185 17.31 -7.24 -36.40
CA GLY A 185 16.67 -5.94 -36.20
C GLY A 185 16.14 -5.70 -34.79
N SER A 186 16.38 -6.64 -33.85
CA SER A 186 16.07 -6.45 -32.43
C SER A 186 17.16 -5.68 -31.68
N ALA A 187 16.79 -5.12 -30.53
CA ALA A 187 17.70 -4.45 -29.61
C ALA A 187 17.50 -4.96 -28.18
N LEU A 188 18.60 -5.23 -27.48
CA LEU A 188 18.66 -5.70 -26.10
C LEU A 188 19.27 -4.63 -25.20
N LEU A 189 18.57 -4.36 -24.10
CA LEU A 189 19.07 -3.65 -22.92
C LEU A 189 19.28 -4.67 -21.82
N GLN A 190 20.47 -4.73 -21.23
CA GLN A 190 20.74 -5.65 -20.11
C GLN A 190 21.61 -5.02 -19.04
N ARG A 191 21.42 -5.47 -17.80
CA ARG A 191 22.25 -5.06 -16.66
C ARG A 191 22.43 -6.20 -15.67
N THR A 192 23.66 -6.43 -15.21
CA THR A 192 23.93 -7.24 -14.02
C THR A 192 23.80 -6.36 -12.78
N TRP A 193 23.10 -6.85 -11.76
CA TRP A 193 22.85 -6.17 -10.50
C TRP A 193 24.12 -5.99 -9.69
N LEU A 194 24.04 -5.17 -8.63
CA LEU A 194 25.17 -4.87 -7.77
C LEU A 194 25.63 -6.09 -6.94
N ASP A 195 24.82 -7.15 -6.86
CA ASP A 195 25.19 -8.43 -6.25
C ASP A 195 26.09 -9.30 -7.15
N ASN A 196 26.35 -8.87 -8.39
CA ASN A 196 27.13 -9.55 -9.42
C ASN A 196 26.59 -10.93 -9.87
N VAL A 197 25.33 -11.26 -9.54
CA VAL A 197 24.73 -12.57 -9.85
C VAL A 197 23.42 -12.40 -10.61
N THR A 198 22.54 -11.52 -10.11
CA THR A 198 21.25 -11.26 -10.75
C THR A 198 21.45 -10.33 -11.95
N SER A 199 20.63 -10.50 -12.97
CA SER A 199 20.61 -9.71 -14.19
C SER A 199 19.18 -9.46 -14.62
N THR A 200 18.95 -8.29 -15.20
CA THR A 200 17.68 -7.86 -15.77
C THR A 200 17.89 -7.53 -17.25
N ALA A 201 16.93 -7.91 -18.08
CA ALA A 201 16.98 -7.70 -19.53
C ALA A 201 15.65 -7.15 -20.06
N LEU A 202 15.72 -6.31 -21.09
CA LEU A 202 14.60 -5.83 -21.90
C LEU A 202 15.00 -5.89 -23.38
N THR A 203 14.26 -6.66 -24.17
CA THR A 203 14.44 -6.75 -25.62
C THR A 203 13.27 -6.11 -26.34
N PHE A 204 13.53 -5.41 -27.43
CA PHE A 204 12.51 -5.00 -28.41
C PHE A 204 12.79 -5.63 -29.77
N THR A 205 11.78 -6.29 -30.33
CA THR A 205 11.86 -6.95 -31.64
C THR A 205 10.72 -6.45 -32.53
N PRO A 206 10.97 -6.05 -33.79
CA PRO A 206 9.91 -5.71 -34.74
C PRO A 206 8.85 -6.81 -34.86
N TYR A 207 7.56 -6.46 -34.81
CA TYR A 207 6.45 -7.43 -34.81
C TYR A 207 5.43 -7.14 -35.94
N PRO A 208 5.01 -8.16 -36.71
CA PRO A 208 5.47 -9.55 -36.69
C PRO A 208 6.91 -9.70 -37.23
N ASN A 209 7.57 -10.82 -36.91
CA ASN A 209 8.92 -11.11 -37.38
C ASN A 209 9.00 -11.10 -38.92
N GLY A 210 10.10 -10.58 -39.47
CA GLY A 210 10.34 -10.52 -40.92
C GLY A 210 9.87 -9.23 -41.60
N THR A 211 9.60 -8.17 -40.84
CA THR A 211 9.45 -6.82 -41.37
C THR A 211 10.83 -6.23 -41.72
N ASP A 212 10.89 -5.30 -42.69
CA ASP A 212 12.11 -4.54 -42.99
C ASP A 212 12.42 -3.46 -41.93
N THR A 213 11.56 -3.36 -40.92
CA THR A 213 11.69 -2.46 -39.77
C THR A 213 12.80 -2.95 -38.84
N LYS A 214 13.59 -2.03 -38.28
CA LYS A 214 14.65 -2.35 -37.32
C LYS A 214 14.64 -1.36 -36.17
N VAL A 215 14.92 -1.86 -34.97
CA VAL A 215 15.28 -1.01 -33.83
C VAL A 215 16.75 -0.66 -33.99
N THR A 216 17.07 0.64 -34.01
CA THR A 216 18.45 1.10 -34.16
C THR A 216 18.97 1.67 -32.86
N ILE A 217 20.25 1.45 -32.58
CA ILE A 217 20.90 1.97 -31.38
C ILE A 217 21.84 3.09 -31.79
N SER A 218 21.67 4.25 -31.16
CA SER A 218 22.59 5.37 -31.28
C SER A 218 23.03 5.77 -29.87
N ASN A 219 24.27 5.47 -29.54
CA ASN A 219 24.82 5.64 -28.20
C ASN A 219 23.96 4.91 -27.14
N ARG A 220 23.30 5.64 -26.24
CA ARG A 220 22.43 5.12 -25.17
C ARG A 220 20.94 5.30 -25.46
N THR A 221 20.56 5.45 -26.73
CA THR A 221 19.17 5.63 -27.17
C THR A 221 18.78 4.58 -28.19
N LEU A 222 17.51 4.16 -28.17
CA LEU A 222 16.91 3.28 -29.17
C LEU A 222 15.94 4.07 -30.03
N ALA A 223 16.01 3.89 -31.34
CA ALA A 223 15.15 4.55 -32.31
C ALA A 223 14.24 3.51 -32.99
N PHE A 224 12.94 3.80 -32.98
CA PHE A 224 11.85 2.97 -33.48
C PHE A 224 11.12 3.70 -34.61
N PRO A 225 11.03 3.14 -35.82
CA PRO A 225 9.97 3.51 -36.76
C PRO A 225 8.57 3.31 -36.14
N ALA A 226 7.56 4.01 -36.64
CA ALA A 226 6.17 3.73 -36.26
C ALA A 226 5.80 2.26 -36.55
N GLY A 227 5.03 1.63 -35.66
CA GLY A 227 4.65 0.23 -35.79
C GLY A 227 4.63 -0.54 -34.48
N ASP A 228 4.57 -1.86 -34.59
CA ASP A 228 4.37 -2.79 -33.48
C ASP A 228 5.70 -3.48 -33.13
N TYR A 229 6.00 -3.58 -31.84
CA TYR A 229 7.24 -4.20 -31.34
C TYR A 229 6.93 -5.15 -30.18
N LEU A 230 7.40 -6.38 -30.30
CA LEU A 230 7.42 -7.32 -29.18
C LEU A 230 8.46 -6.85 -28.18
N PHE A 231 8.02 -6.47 -26.98
CA PHE A 231 8.92 -6.30 -25.85
C PHE A 231 8.98 -7.60 -25.05
N SER A 232 10.17 -7.94 -24.53
CA SER A 232 10.37 -9.07 -23.63
C SER A 232 11.25 -8.63 -22.47
N ALA A 233 10.72 -8.67 -21.25
CA ALA A 233 11.37 -8.18 -20.05
C ALA A 233 11.55 -9.35 -19.06
N SER A 234 12.74 -9.54 -18.51
CA SER A 234 13.03 -10.67 -17.61
C SER A 234 14.09 -10.38 -16.55
N LEU A 235 14.10 -11.19 -15.49
CA LEU A 235 15.13 -11.24 -14.45
C LEU A 235 15.37 -12.67 -13.94
N ASN A 236 16.54 -12.93 -13.35
CA ASN A 236 16.89 -14.20 -12.69
C ASN A 236 17.04 -14.04 -11.16
N TYR A 237 15.96 -13.68 -10.48
CA TYR A 237 15.89 -13.52 -9.02
C TYR A 237 14.91 -14.55 -8.41
N PRO A 238 15.07 -14.98 -7.14
CA PRO A 238 14.10 -15.86 -6.47
C PRO A 238 12.67 -15.31 -6.50
N GLN A 239 11.71 -16.14 -6.88
CA GLN A 239 10.29 -15.76 -6.98
C GLN A 239 9.57 -16.05 -5.64
N LEU A 240 8.55 -15.26 -5.34
CA LEU A 240 7.68 -15.45 -4.17
C LEU A 240 6.61 -16.53 -4.46
N ALA A 241 6.14 -17.22 -3.42
CA ALA A 241 5.09 -18.22 -3.55
C ALA A 241 3.68 -17.59 -3.50
N ALA A 242 3.10 -17.36 -4.69
CA ALA A 242 1.80 -16.69 -4.84
C ALA A 242 0.64 -17.49 -4.23
N LEU A 243 -0.23 -16.80 -3.50
CA LEU A 243 -1.50 -17.32 -3.02
C LEU A 243 -2.57 -17.07 -4.07
N GLN A 244 -3.17 -18.15 -4.58
CA GLN A 244 -4.25 -18.08 -5.57
C GLN A 244 -5.53 -17.51 -4.96
N PRO A 245 -6.49 -16.97 -5.74
CA PRO A 245 -7.68 -16.29 -5.19
C PRO A 245 -8.46 -17.14 -4.18
N GLY A 246 -8.62 -18.44 -4.44
CA GLY A 246 -9.29 -19.38 -3.53
C GLY A 246 -8.51 -19.71 -2.25
N SER A 247 -7.21 -19.39 -2.18
CA SER A 247 -6.36 -19.55 -1.00
C SER A 247 -6.23 -18.26 -0.18
N VAL A 248 -6.52 -17.11 -0.80
CA VAL A 248 -6.50 -15.80 -0.12
C VAL A 248 -7.82 -15.53 0.61
N LEU A 249 -8.93 -16.02 0.08
CA LEU A 249 -10.25 -15.86 0.69
C LEU A 249 -10.61 -17.06 1.58
N ASN A 250 -11.39 -16.81 2.63
CA ASN A 250 -12.01 -17.90 3.38
C ASN A 250 -13.14 -18.57 2.57
N ALA A 251 -13.51 -19.79 2.98
CA ALA A 251 -14.50 -20.59 2.27
C ALA A 251 -15.87 -19.88 2.15
N ALA A 252 -16.27 -19.11 3.18
CA ALA A 252 -17.53 -18.39 3.22
C ALA A 252 -17.60 -17.23 2.20
N SER A 253 -16.44 -16.72 1.78
CA SER A 253 -16.32 -15.57 0.87
C SER A 253 -15.91 -15.98 -0.55
N SER A 254 -15.91 -17.28 -0.86
CA SER A 254 -15.50 -17.81 -2.16
C SER A 254 -16.30 -17.25 -3.34
N ASN A 255 -17.57 -16.83 -3.12
CA ASN A 255 -18.41 -16.19 -4.14
C ASN A 255 -17.87 -14.83 -4.62
N LEU A 256 -16.97 -14.17 -3.88
CA LEU A 256 -16.32 -12.93 -4.31
C LEU A 256 -15.48 -13.15 -5.57
N THR A 257 -14.92 -14.33 -5.77
CA THR A 257 -14.17 -14.67 -6.99
C THR A 257 -15.01 -14.58 -8.27
N THR A 258 -16.34 -14.72 -8.16
CA THR A 258 -17.27 -14.59 -9.28
C THR A 258 -17.94 -13.22 -9.34
N SER A 259 -18.27 -12.64 -8.18
CA SER A 259 -19.00 -11.36 -8.10
C SER A 259 -18.09 -10.14 -8.21
N GLN A 260 -16.81 -10.25 -7.82
CA GLN A 260 -15.80 -9.19 -7.86
C GLN A 260 -14.47 -9.74 -8.40
N PRO A 261 -14.45 -10.29 -9.64
CA PRO A 261 -13.28 -11.00 -10.18
C PRO A 261 -12.03 -10.11 -10.26
N ASP A 262 -12.16 -8.85 -10.67
CA ASP A 262 -11.01 -7.93 -10.79
C ASP A 262 -10.35 -7.64 -9.44
N GLN A 263 -11.15 -7.39 -8.40
CA GLN A 263 -10.65 -7.10 -7.06
C GLN A 263 -10.03 -8.33 -6.40
N THR A 264 -10.66 -9.51 -6.53
CA THR A 264 -10.10 -10.76 -5.97
C THR A 264 -8.85 -11.22 -6.72
N THR A 265 -8.76 -10.95 -8.02
CA THR A 265 -7.56 -11.18 -8.83
C THR A 265 -6.43 -10.26 -8.40
N ALA A 266 -6.70 -8.97 -8.19
CA ALA A 266 -5.73 -8.02 -7.65
C ALA A 266 -5.26 -8.42 -6.24
N LEU A 267 -6.19 -8.82 -5.35
CA LEU A 267 -5.86 -9.27 -4.01
C LEU A 267 -4.93 -10.49 -4.03
N SER A 268 -5.19 -11.45 -4.91
CA SER A 268 -4.34 -12.62 -5.12
C SER A 268 -2.96 -12.25 -5.66
N PHE A 269 -2.90 -11.35 -6.65
CA PHE A 269 -1.63 -10.84 -7.17
C PHE A 269 -0.77 -10.17 -6.07
N LEU A 270 -1.39 -9.55 -5.07
CA LEU A 270 -0.69 -8.93 -3.95
C LEU A 270 -0.42 -9.88 -2.78
N SER A 271 -0.80 -11.17 -2.87
CA SER A 271 -0.77 -12.09 -1.73
C SER A 271 0.21 -13.26 -1.95
N TYR A 272 1.17 -13.40 -1.04
CA TYR A 272 2.18 -14.45 -1.06
C TYR A 272 2.30 -15.10 0.32
N SER A 273 2.83 -16.31 0.38
CA SER A 273 3.01 -17.02 1.66
C SER A 273 3.98 -16.28 2.60
N GLU A 274 4.89 -15.50 2.02
CA GLU A 274 5.97 -14.79 2.72
C GLU A 274 5.55 -13.40 3.22
N LYS A 275 4.57 -12.78 2.53
CA LYS A 275 4.06 -11.43 2.79
C LYS A 275 2.88 -11.12 1.86
N LEU A 276 2.07 -10.14 2.26
CA LEU A 276 1.27 -9.38 1.31
C LEU A 276 2.07 -8.16 0.86
N LEU A 277 1.94 -7.80 -0.41
CA LEU A 277 2.54 -6.60 -0.99
C LEU A 277 1.65 -5.40 -0.69
N ALA A 278 2.27 -4.25 -0.45
CA ALA A 278 1.54 -3.05 -0.11
C ALA A 278 0.70 -2.53 -1.27
N GLY A 279 1.16 -2.63 -2.52
CA GLY A 279 0.40 -2.21 -3.69
C GLY A 279 0.96 -2.69 -5.01
N ALA A 280 0.45 -2.11 -6.08
CA ALA A 280 0.85 -2.31 -7.46
C ALA A 280 2.28 -1.77 -7.69
N TRP A 281 2.64 -1.46 -8.94
CA TRP A 281 4.02 -1.26 -9.39
C TRP A 281 4.87 -0.35 -8.50
N ARG A 282 4.29 0.66 -7.84
CA ARG A 282 4.99 1.58 -6.93
C ARG A 282 5.43 0.92 -5.62
N PHE A 283 4.68 -0.09 -5.18
CA PHE A 283 4.79 -0.70 -3.86
C PHE A 283 4.65 -2.24 -3.91
N LEU A 284 5.24 -2.91 -4.90
CA LEU A 284 5.36 -4.38 -4.97
C LEU A 284 6.33 -4.95 -3.92
N THR A 285 6.26 -4.45 -2.69
CA THR A 285 7.08 -4.83 -1.55
C THR A 285 6.27 -4.81 -0.25
N TYR A 286 6.87 -5.27 0.84
CA TYR A 286 6.25 -5.27 2.16
C TYR A 286 6.21 -3.86 2.76
N PHE A 287 5.02 -3.47 3.23
CA PHE A 287 4.83 -2.41 4.22
C PHE A 287 4.05 -2.98 5.41
N GLY A 288 4.65 -2.94 6.60
CA GLY A 288 4.09 -3.60 7.79
C GLY A 288 2.79 -2.97 8.25
N ARG A 289 2.76 -1.63 8.30
CA ARG A 289 1.56 -0.85 8.63
C ARG A 289 0.41 -1.18 7.68
N ASP A 290 0.64 -1.00 6.38
CA ASP A 290 -0.34 -1.19 5.32
C ASP A 290 -0.91 -2.61 5.34
N SER A 291 -0.05 -3.61 5.51
CA SER A 291 -0.46 -5.02 5.63
C SER A 291 -1.35 -5.25 6.84
N MET A 292 -1.01 -4.68 8.00
CA MET A 292 -1.80 -4.87 9.23
C MET A 292 -3.14 -4.12 9.18
N ILE A 293 -3.16 -2.88 8.67
CA ILE A 293 -4.41 -2.12 8.48
C ILE A 293 -5.33 -2.89 7.52
N SER A 294 -4.79 -3.35 6.39
CA SER A 294 -5.54 -4.12 5.40
C SER A 294 -6.09 -5.41 6.01
N ALA A 295 -5.28 -6.15 6.76
CA ALA A 295 -5.69 -7.40 7.39
C ALA A 295 -6.79 -7.18 8.44
N LEU A 296 -6.74 -6.09 9.22
CA LEU A 296 -7.80 -5.76 10.18
C LEU A 296 -9.13 -5.49 9.49
N LEU A 297 -9.13 -4.78 8.37
CA LEU A 297 -10.34 -4.41 7.62
C LEU A 297 -10.85 -5.57 6.74
N LEU A 298 -9.96 -6.39 6.18
CA LEU A 298 -10.28 -7.56 5.35
C LEU A 298 -10.52 -8.84 6.15
N GLU A 299 -10.35 -8.84 7.48
CA GLU A 299 -10.49 -10.02 8.32
C GLU A 299 -11.74 -10.88 8.03
N PRO A 300 -12.93 -10.29 7.78
CA PRO A 300 -14.13 -11.08 7.48
C PRO A 300 -14.02 -11.96 6.23
N VAL A 301 -13.15 -11.62 5.27
CA VAL A 301 -13.03 -12.34 3.98
C VAL A 301 -11.70 -13.05 3.79
N LEU A 302 -10.64 -12.64 4.49
CA LEU A 302 -9.33 -13.29 4.39
C LEU A 302 -9.37 -14.74 4.89
N SER A 303 -8.55 -15.58 4.28
CA SER A 303 -8.31 -16.93 4.72
C SER A 303 -7.60 -16.95 6.08
N SER A 304 -7.89 -18.00 6.85
CA SER A 304 -7.35 -18.26 8.19
C SER A 304 -6.79 -19.67 8.26
N GLY A 305 -5.78 -19.90 9.09
CA GLY A 305 -5.11 -21.20 9.28
C GLY A 305 -3.71 -21.25 8.68
N GLU A 306 -3.13 -22.45 8.67
CA GLU A 306 -1.77 -22.67 8.16
C GLU A 306 -1.64 -22.26 6.69
N GLY A 307 -0.64 -21.42 6.39
CA GLY A 307 -0.40 -20.93 5.03
C GLY A 307 -1.46 -19.97 4.50
N SER A 308 -2.33 -19.45 5.37
CA SER A 308 -3.36 -18.47 5.00
C SER A 308 -2.80 -17.06 4.82
N ALA A 309 -3.58 -16.18 4.18
CA ALA A 309 -3.24 -14.78 4.01
C ALA A 309 -3.09 -14.06 5.37
N MET A 310 -3.94 -14.39 6.36
CA MET A 310 -3.84 -13.82 7.70
C MET A 310 -2.52 -14.22 8.41
N GLU A 311 -2.12 -15.49 8.35
CA GLU A 311 -0.83 -15.94 8.92
C GLU A 311 0.36 -15.37 8.15
N ALA A 312 0.25 -15.17 6.83
CA ALA A 312 1.28 -14.53 6.02
C ALA A 312 1.54 -13.08 6.46
N VAL A 313 0.49 -12.28 6.73
CA VAL A 313 0.64 -10.90 7.24
C VAL A 313 1.34 -10.89 8.60
N ILE A 314 0.84 -11.66 9.57
CA ILE A 314 1.40 -11.66 10.93
C ILE A 314 2.84 -12.18 10.92
N GLY A 315 3.11 -13.26 10.18
CA GLY A 315 4.44 -13.85 10.03
C GLY A 315 5.43 -12.88 9.39
N ALA A 316 5.02 -12.18 8.33
CA ALA A 316 5.84 -11.19 7.65
C ALA A 316 6.26 -10.04 8.57
N VAL A 317 5.35 -9.58 9.44
CA VAL A 317 5.65 -8.56 10.46
C VAL A 317 6.63 -9.09 11.49
N LEU A 318 6.37 -10.28 12.06
CA LEU A 318 7.23 -10.85 13.10
C LEU A 318 8.63 -11.14 12.59
N GLU A 319 8.79 -11.67 11.37
CA GLU A 319 10.10 -11.88 10.74
C GLU A 319 10.94 -10.60 10.64
N ARG A 320 10.31 -9.42 10.65
CA ARG A 320 10.97 -8.12 10.44
C ARG A 320 10.99 -7.23 11.69
N VAL A 321 10.49 -7.69 12.83
CA VAL A 321 10.66 -6.97 14.11
C VAL A 321 12.14 -6.81 14.42
N ASN A 322 12.54 -5.62 14.87
CA ASN A 322 13.88 -5.37 15.35
C ASN A 322 14.09 -6.12 16.67
N ARG A 323 14.93 -7.15 16.66
CA ARG A 323 15.21 -7.99 17.84
C ARG A 323 15.82 -7.24 19.03
N THR A 324 16.36 -6.05 18.83
CA THR A 324 17.04 -5.28 19.89
C THR A 324 16.07 -4.39 20.67
N ASP A 325 15.17 -3.70 19.97
CA ASP A 325 14.32 -2.68 20.61
C ASP A 325 12.81 -2.90 20.45
N GLY A 326 12.40 -3.90 19.65
CA GLY A 326 11.01 -4.28 19.39
C GLY A 326 10.28 -3.47 18.33
N SER A 327 10.95 -2.57 17.61
CA SER A 327 10.28 -1.80 16.56
C SER A 327 9.84 -2.68 15.40
N VAL A 328 8.64 -2.46 14.88
CA VAL A 328 8.13 -3.10 13.67
C VAL A 328 8.71 -2.41 12.44
N CYS A 329 9.14 -3.21 11.47
CA CYS A 329 9.60 -2.73 10.18
C CYS A 329 8.44 -2.08 9.43
N HIS A 330 8.56 -0.80 9.14
CA HIS A 330 7.57 -0.08 8.35
C HIS A 330 7.59 -0.53 6.90
N GLU A 331 8.77 -0.53 6.28
CA GLU A 331 8.98 -0.93 4.89
C GLU A 331 10.28 -1.72 4.78
N GLU A 332 10.28 -2.77 3.97
CA GLU A 332 11.51 -3.47 3.64
C GLU A 332 12.16 -2.93 2.38
N THR A 333 13.48 -2.93 2.39
CA THR A 333 14.35 -2.72 1.24
C THR A 333 15.03 -4.05 0.92
N ILE A 334 14.83 -4.54 -0.30
CA ILE A 334 15.30 -5.85 -0.79
C ILE A 334 15.92 -5.72 -2.19
N GLY A 335 16.52 -6.81 -2.67
CA GLY A 335 17.07 -6.88 -4.03
C GLY A 335 18.20 -5.88 -4.27
N ASP A 336 18.28 -5.38 -5.49
CA ASP A 336 19.34 -4.49 -5.96
C ASP A 336 19.49 -3.20 -5.12
N TYR A 337 18.37 -2.63 -4.66
CA TYR A 337 18.38 -1.42 -3.84
C TYR A 337 18.90 -1.67 -2.41
N ALA A 338 18.71 -2.88 -1.89
CA ALA A 338 19.32 -3.29 -0.63
C ALA A 338 20.84 -3.40 -0.79
N THR A 339 21.32 -3.98 -1.89
CA THR A 339 22.76 -4.00 -2.17
C THR A 339 23.32 -2.60 -2.31
N TRP A 340 22.63 -1.71 -3.04
CA TRP A 340 23.05 -0.31 -3.16
C TRP A 340 23.10 0.41 -1.80
N THR A 341 22.05 0.30 -0.99
CA THR A 341 21.97 0.91 0.35
C THR A 341 23.09 0.43 1.25
N ASN A 342 23.32 -0.90 1.31
CA ASN A 342 24.42 -1.46 2.10
C ASN A 342 25.79 -0.93 1.62
N LEU A 343 26.01 -0.80 0.31
CA LEU A 343 27.24 -0.23 -0.24
C LEU A 343 27.44 1.24 0.18
N GLN A 344 26.38 2.04 0.27
CA GLN A 344 26.46 3.42 0.78
C GLN A 344 26.93 3.46 2.25
N ASP A 345 26.58 2.44 3.02
CA ASP A 345 27.02 2.25 4.40
C ASP A 345 28.38 1.51 4.51
N ASN A 346 29.08 1.31 3.39
CA ASN A 346 30.34 0.54 3.28
C ASN A 346 30.21 -0.93 3.72
N ILE A 347 29.02 -1.52 3.58
CA ILE A 347 28.70 -2.91 3.88
C ILE A 347 28.60 -3.68 2.55
N SER A 348 29.48 -4.68 2.35
CA SER A 348 29.39 -5.58 1.21
C SER A 348 28.35 -6.68 1.47
N SER A 349 27.08 -6.38 1.25
CA SER A 349 25.95 -7.28 1.51
C SER A 349 24.78 -7.01 0.57
N ASN A 350 23.98 -8.04 0.29
CA ASN A 350 22.66 -7.93 -0.35
C ASN A 350 21.51 -8.25 0.63
N ALA A 351 21.82 -8.33 1.92
CA ALA A 351 20.81 -8.56 2.95
C ALA A 351 19.78 -7.42 2.97
N MET A 352 18.54 -7.79 3.30
CA MET A 352 17.46 -6.82 3.42
C MET A 352 17.76 -5.76 4.49
N VAL A 353 17.20 -4.57 4.29
CA VAL A 353 17.21 -3.46 5.25
C VAL A 353 15.77 -3.11 5.60
N CYS A 354 15.52 -2.72 6.85
CA CYS A 354 14.20 -2.31 7.30
C CYS A 354 14.20 -0.84 7.70
N ASP A 355 13.17 -0.10 7.24
CA ASP A 355 12.88 1.22 7.78
C ASP A 355 12.11 1.06 9.10
N TYR A 356 12.71 1.53 10.19
CA TYR A 356 12.12 1.51 11.53
C TYR A 356 11.72 2.91 12.01
N LYS A 357 11.75 3.94 11.16
CA LYS A 357 11.55 5.33 11.62
C LYS A 357 10.10 5.64 12.01
N MET A 358 9.14 4.93 11.43
CA MET A 358 7.72 5.14 11.73
C MET A 358 7.38 4.67 13.14
N VAL A 359 6.73 5.54 13.92
CA VAL A 359 6.36 5.29 15.31
C VAL A 359 4.99 4.64 15.44
N ASP A 360 4.17 4.63 14.39
CA ASP A 360 2.82 4.05 14.40
C ASP A 360 2.81 2.51 14.29
N SER A 361 3.76 1.95 13.51
CA SER A 361 3.73 0.57 13.03
C SER A 361 3.77 -0.45 14.16
N ASP A 362 4.45 -0.12 15.26
CA ASP A 362 4.59 -0.97 16.44
C ASP A 362 3.24 -1.41 17.00
N TYR A 363 2.27 -0.50 17.01
CA TYR A 363 1.05 -0.62 17.80
C TYR A 363 -0.03 -1.46 17.12
N PHE A 364 0.03 -1.67 15.81
CA PHE A 364 -0.93 -2.50 15.09
C PHE A 364 -0.74 -4.00 15.36
N LEU A 365 0.50 -4.44 15.61
CA LEU A 365 0.84 -5.87 15.77
C LEU A 365 0.04 -6.55 16.90
N PRO A 366 0.03 -6.06 18.16
CA PRO A 366 -0.76 -6.69 19.22
C PRO A 366 -2.27 -6.68 18.92
N VAL A 367 -2.77 -5.64 18.24
CA VAL A 367 -4.19 -5.54 17.85
C VAL A 367 -4.56 -6.64 16.85
N LEU A 368 -3.75 -6.82 15.80
CA LEU A 368 -3.97 -7.87 14.81
C LEU A 368 -3.81 -9.27 15.42
N MET A 369 -2.82 -9.45 16.31
CA MET A 369 -2.62 -10.70 17.04
C MET A 369 -3.82 -11.04 17.94
N GLN A 370 -4.39 -10.06 18.65
CA GLN A 370 -5.62 -10.27 19.43
C GLN A 370 -6.75 -10.73 18.51
N LYS A 371 -6.98 -9.97 17.43
CA LYS A 371 -8.05 -10.23 16.47
C LYS A 371 -7.97 -11.66 15.89
N TYR A 372 -6.77 -12.13 15.54
CA TYR A 372 -6.61 -13.47 14.99
C TYR A 372 -6.51 -14.58 16.06
N PHE A 373 -5.61 -14.45 17.04
CA PHE A 373 -5.34 -15.57 17.97
C PHE A 373 -6.35 -15.68 19.11
N LEU A 374 -7.12 -14.64 19.40
CA LEU A 374 -8.13 -14.65 20.48
C LEU A 374 -9.56 -14.60 19.95
N ASP A 375 -9.85 -13.79 18.94
CA ASP A 375 -11.23 -13.59 18.49
C ASP A 375 -11.64 -14.56 17.35
N ASN A 376 -10.68 -15.02 16.53
CA ASN A 376 -10.92 -15.97 15.46
C ASN A 376 -10.76 -17.44 15.94
N PRO A 377 -11.80 -18.30 15.83
CA PRO A 377 -11.72 -19.70 16.30
C PRO A 377 -10.63 -20.54 15.64
N VAL A 378 -10.32 -20.32 14.36
CA VAL A 378 -9.25 -21.03 13.66
C VAL A 378 -7.89 -20.58 14.21
N GLY A 379 -7.69 -19.26 14.32
CA GLY A 379 -6.47 -18.68 14.87
C GLY A 379 -6.16 -19.14 16.30
N GLN A 380 -7.17 -19.28 17.17
CA GLN A 380 -7.01 -19.83 18.52
C GLN A 380 -6.30 -21.20 18.53
N THR A 381 -6.63 -22.08 17.57
CA THR A 381 -6.02 -23.41 17.48
C THR A 381 -4.59 -23.38 16.93
N ARG A 382 -4.22 -22.30 16.23
CA ARG A 382 -2.93 -22.12 15.55
C ARG A 382 -1.87 -21.47 16.42
N ALA A 383 -2.27 -20.71 17.45
CA ALA A 383 -1.36 -19.90 18.27
C ALA A 383 -0.08 -20.65 18.70
N ALA A 384 -0.22 -21.84 19.30
CA ALA A 384 0.93 -22.57 19.82
C ALA A 384 1.96 -22.95 18.74
N SER A 385 1.53 -23.46 17.58
CA SER A 385 2.46 -23.82 16.51
C SER A 385 3.04 -22.57 15.84
N PHE A 386 2.18 -21.57 15.59
CA PHE A 386 2.56 -20.34 14.92
C PHE A 386 3.67 -19.60 15.69
N PHE A 387 3.51 -19.38 17.00
CA PHE A 387 4.51 -18.67 17.80
C PHE A 387 5.79 -19.47 18.07
N ASN A 388 5.77 -20.79 17.83
CA ASN A 388 6.97 -21.64 17.90
C ASN A 388 7.74 -21.70 16.57
N THR A 389 7.26 -21.02 15.53
CA THR A 389 7.97 -20.89 14.25
C THR A 389 9.31 -20.18 14.47
N SER A 390 10.39 -20.77 13.95
CA SER A 390 11.73 -20.18 14.00
C SER A 390 11.80 -18.97 13.07
N ALA A 391 12.34 -17.86 13.58
CA ALA A 391 12.55 -16.64 12.82
C ALA A 391 13.89 -16.68 12.07
N GLY A 392 14.04 -15.75 11.12
CA GLY A 392 15.28 -15.52 10.40
C GLY A 392 15.31 -16.11 8.99
N SER A 393 14.15 -16.53 8.49
CA SER A 393 13.99 -16.98 7.10
C SER A 393 14.08 -15.83 6.10
N ILE A 394 13.64 -14.63 6.50
CA ILE A 394 13.68 -13.41 5.68
C ILE A 394 14.74 -12.45 6.21
N ASN A 395 14.67 -12.08 7.50
CA ASN A 395 15.69 -11.26 8.12
C ASN A 395 16.66 -12.14 8.91
N ALA A 396 17.80 -12.50 8.30
CA ALA A 396 18.78 -13.38 8.92
C ALA A 396 19.27 -12.89 10.30
N VAL A 397 19.17 -11.59 10.60
CA VAL A 397 19.48 -11.05 11.94
C VAL A 397 18.58 -11.64 13.01
N ASN A 398 17.37 -12.13 12.69
CA ASN A 398 16.42 -12.72 13.64
C ASN A 398 16.62 -14.23 13.86
N GLN A 399 17.64 -14.85 13.28
CA GLN A 399 17.98 -16.25 13.55
C GLN A 399 18.17 -16.52 15.06
N ASN A 400 17.81 -17.75 15.46
CA ASN A 400 17.78 -18.24 16.85
C ASN A 400 16.69 -17.62 17.75
N LEU A 401 15.76 -16.87 17.18
CA LEU A 401 14.52 -16.46 17.84
C LEU A 401 13.33 -17.21 17.27
N THR A 402 12.20 -17.19 17.98
CA THR A 402 10.89 -17.55 17.44
C THR A 402 10.03 -16.32 17.19
N TRP A 403 8.99 -16.48 16.39
CA TRP A 403 7.97 -15.45 16.21
C TRP A 403 7.31 -15.03 17.53
N GLY A 404 7.10 -15.96 18.48
CA GLY A 404 6.62 -15.65 19.82
C GLY A 404 7.57 -14.76 20.62
N GLN A 405 8.88 -14.97 20.49
CA GLN A 405 9.88 -14.12 21.16
C GLN A 405 9.91 -12.72 20.55
N LEU A 406 9.80 -12.59 19.23
CA LEU A 406 9.73 -11.28 18.56
C LEU A 406 8.46 -10.51 18.93
N ALA A 407 7.33 -11.21 19.06
CA ALA A 407 6.08 -10.63 19.54
C ALA A 407 6.18 -10.12 20.99
N LEU A 408 6.88 -10.86 21.86
CA LEU A 408 7.15 -10.43 23.23
C LEU A 408 8.04 -9.17 23.26
N ILE A 409 9.12 -9.13 22.48
CA ILE A 409 10.03 -7.98 22.42
C ILE A 409 9.30 -6.71 21.97
N ASN A 410 8.38 -6.81 20.99
CA ASN A 410 7.52 -5.71 20.59
C ASN A 410 6.56 -5.26 21.73
N ALA A 411 5.92 -6.20 22.42
CA ALA A 411 5.05 -5.85 23.56
C ALA A 411 5.82 -5.17 24.71
N GLU A 412 7.05 -5.62 25.00
CA GLU A 412 7.94 -4.98 25.98
C GLU A 412 8.26 -3.53 25.60
N ARG A 413 8.51 -3.27 24.31
CA ARG A 413 8.69 -1.92 23.78
C ARG A 413 7.47 -1.04 24.04
N ILE A 414 6.29 -1.50 23.66
CA ILE A 414 5.04 -0.73 23.78
C ILE A 414 4.77 -0.38 25.24
N MET A 415 4.89 -1.35 26.15
CA MET A 415 4.71 -1.13 27.59
C MET A 415 5.73 -0.11 28.14
N ARG A 416 6.98 -0.17 27.69
CA ARG A 416 8.04 0.77 28.07
C ARG A 416 7.78 2.19 27.58
N LEU A 417 7.37 2.35 26.31
CA LEU A 417 7.11 3.67 25.70
C LEU A 417 5.82 4.31 26.23
N ALA A 418 4.80 3.52 26.59
CA ALA A 418 3.54 4.03 27.11
C ALA A 418 3.60 4.45 28.60
N GLY A 419 4.56 3.91 29.36
CA GLY A 419 4.69 4.11 30.81
C GLY A 419 4.84 5.57 31.25
N PRO A 420 5.72 6.39 30.64
CA PRO A 420 5.92 7.78 31.03
C PRO A 420 4.63 8.61 31.03
N PHE A 421 3.82 8.55 29.97
CA PHE A 421 2.54 9.28 29.92
C PHE A 421 1.53 8.73 30.92
N ALA A 422 1.46 7.40 31.07
CA ALA A 422 0.57 6.78 32.03
C ALA A 422 0.87 7.21 33.49
N GLN A 423 2.12 7.55 33.79
CA GLN A 423 2.53 8.06 35.10
C GLN A 423 2.39 9.58 35.22
N ASN A 424 2.71 10.33 34.18
CA ASN A 424 2.67 11.79 34.17
C ASN A 424 2.20 12.32 32.81
N GLN A 425 0.95 12.80 32.74
CA GLN A 425 0.29 13.20 31.50
C GLN A 425 0.72 14.60 31.06
N THR A 426 1.81 14.66 30.30
CA THR A 426 2.41 15.89 29.77
C THR A 426 2.75 15.70 28.29
N THR A 427 2.93 16.81 27.56
CA THR A 427 3.26 16.78 26.14
C THR A 427 4.59 16.07 25.87
N GLU A 428 5.56 16.23 26.77
CA GLU A 428 6.89 15.60 26.69
C GLU A 428 6.83 14.06 26.80
N ASN A 429 5.78 13.54 27.43
CA ASN A 429 5.62 12.10 27.64
C ASN A 429 4.73 11.42 26.58
N LEU A 430 4.17 12.18 25.64
CA LEU A 430 3.51 11.62 24.47
C LEU A 430 4.52 10.86 23.58
N ILE A 431 4.04 10.14 22.58
CA ILE A 431 4.87 9.55 21.53
C ILE A 431 5.20 10.64 20.51
N HIS A 432 6.51 10.88 20.33
CA HIS A 432 7.07 11.84 19.38
C HIS A 432 7.66 11.09 18.18
N LEU A 433 7.70 11.75 17.03
CA LEU A 433 8.55 11.31 15.92
C LEU A 433 10.01 11.26 16.37
N LYS A 434 10.75 10.27 15.89
CA LYS A 434 12.19 10.13 16.19
C LYS A 434 12.96 11.40 15.80
N ASP A 435 13.99 11.71 16.57
CA ASP A 435 14.82 12.90 16.33
C ASP A 435 15.41 12.91 14.92
N GLY A 436 15.37 14.08 14.29
CA GLY A 436 15.85 14.31 12.92
C GLY A 436 14.95 13.73 11.82
N GLN A 437 13.87 13.02 12.15
CA GLN A 437 12.92 12.51 11.17
C GLN A 437 11.80 13.52 10.89
N VAL A 438 11.53 13.74 9.61
CA VAL A 438 10.46 14.65 9.13
C VAL A 438 9.11 13.94 8.97
N VAL A 439 9.11 12.61 8.98
CA VAL A 439 7.94 11.74 8.88
C VAL A 439 8.07 10.60 9.88
N GLY A 440 6.94 10.06 10.33
CA GLY A 440 6.95 8.93 11.26
C GLY A 440 5.59 8.29 11.53
N GLN A 441 4.56 8.59 10.74
CA GLN A 441 3.29 7.85 10.77
C GLN A 441 2.70 7.79 9.35
N TRP A 442 1.48 7.31 9.18
CA TRP A 442 0.86 7.04 7.88
C TRP A 442 0.85 8.19 6.89
N ARG A 443 0.71 9.43 7.35
CA ARG A 443 0.87 10.64 6.54
C ARG A 443 2.35 10.96 6.31
N ASP A 444 3.07 10.06 5.66
CA ASP A 444 4.53 10.05 5.48
C ASP A 444 5.05 10.93 4.32
N SER A 445 4.34 12.02 4.02
CA SER A 445 4.84 13.12 3.18
C SER A 445 5.32 14.28 4.04
N ASN A 446 6.21 15.13 3.53
CA ASN A 446 6.80 16.25 4.28
C ASN A 446 5.78 17.17 5.00
N TYR A 447 4.65 17.47 4.35
CA TYR A 447 3.56 18.25 4.94
C TYR A 447 2.37 17.40 5.39
N GLY A 448 2.52 16.06 5.42
CA GLY A 448 1.42 15.15 5.73
C GLY A 448 0.81 15.42 7.10
N ILE A 449 1.63 15.73 8.10
CA ILE A 449 1.22 16.27 9.40
C ILE A 449 1.73 17.70 9.65
N GLY A 450 2.03 18.44 8.59
CA GLY A 450 2.44 19.85 8.69
C GLY A 450 3.74 20.08 9.45
N GLY A 451 4.68 19.11 9.41
CA GLY A 451 5.90 19.15 10.20
C GLY A 451 5.73 18.85 11.69
N GLY A 452 4.52 18.45 12.12
CA GLY A 452 4.23 18.08 13.50
C GLY A 452 5.16 17.00 14.02
N ARG A 453 5.49 17.07 15.31
CA ARG A 453 6.37 16.10 15.98
C ARG A 453 5.63 15.12 16.86
N ILE A 454 4.38 15.41 17.21
CA ILE A 454 3.55 14.57 18.09
C ILE A 454 2.26 14.23 17.34
N PRO A 455 2.17 13.05 16.70
CA PRO A 455 1.03 12.70 15.85
C PRO A 455 -0.22 12.32 16.65
N TYR A 456 -1.39 12.78 16.19
CA TYR A 456 -2.67 12.59 16.86
C TYR A 456 -3.13 11.12 16.91
N ASP A 457 -3.14 10.43 15.78
CA ASP A 457 -3.58 9.04 15.61
C ASP A 457 -2.82 8.07 16.53
N VAL A 458 -1.49 8.20 16.56
CA VAL A 458 -0.62 7.35 17.39
C VAL A 458 -0.98 7.49 18.87
N ASN A 459 -1.08 8.74 19.34
CA ASN A 459 -1.24 9.04 20.75
C ASN A 459 -2.67 8.81 21.26
N THR A 460 -3.68 9.06 20.43
CA THR A 460 -5.09 9.03 20.85
C THR A 460 -5.81 7.74 20.50
N ALA A 461 -5.27 6.92 19.59
CA ALA A 461 -5.88 5.66 19.16
C ALA A 461 -4.94 4.47 19.27
N LEU A 462 -3.75 4.53 18.64
CA LEU A 462 -2.92 3.33 18.46
C LEU A 462 -2.28 2.83 19.76
N VAL A 463 -1.66 3.72 20.55
CA VAL A 463 -1.07 3.37 21.85
C VAL A 463 -2.09 2.71 22.79
N PRO A 464 -3.25 3.34 23.10
CA PRO A 464 -4.24 2.70 23.97
C PRO A 464 -4.80 1.39 23.38
N ALA A 465 -5.02 1.29 22.06
CA ALA A 465 -5.49 0.06 21.44
C ALA A 465 -4.50 -1.10 21.64
N ALA A 466 -3.21 -0.85 21.39
CA ALA A 466 -2.16 -1.82 21.60
C ALA A 466 -2.08 -2.28 23.07
N LEU A 467 -2.21 -1.35 24.02
CA LEU A 467 -2.20 -1.67 25.45
C LEU A 467 -3.39 -2.55 25.87
N ARG A 468 -4.61 -2.28 25.34
CA ARG A 468 -5.77 -3.14 25.55
C ARG A 468 -5.53 -4.54 25.00
N SER A 469 -4.94 -4.65 23.81
CA SER A 469 -4.62 -5.94 23.20
C SER A 469 -3.52 -6.70 23.94
N ILE A 470 -2.45 -6.03 24.39
CA ILE A 470 -1.40 -6.63 25.22
C ILE A 470 -1.98 -7.23 26.50
N ALA A 471 -2.94 -6.54 27.14
CA ALA A 471 -3.61 -7.05 28.33
C ALA A 471 -4.32 -8.40 28.05
N LEU A 472 -5.13 -8.45 26.99
CA LEU A 472 -5.89 -9.64 26.62
C LEU A 472 -4.97 -10.80 26.20
N LEU A 473 -3.89 -10.50 25.47
CA LEU A 473 -2.87 -11.50 25.11
C LEU A 473 -2.13 -12.03 26.35
N ALA A 474 -1.81 -11.16 27.33
CA ALA A 474 -1.21 -11.56 28.59
C ALA A 474 -2.16 -12.45 29.42
N GLU A 475 -3.44 -12.10 29.52
CA GLU A 475 -4.47 -12.91 30.20
C GLU A 475 -4.59 -14.33 29.61
N LYS A 476 -4.35 -14.46 28.31
CA LYS A 476 -4.37 -15.73 27.58
C LYS A 476 -3.03 -16.47 27.59
N GLY A 477 -2.05 -15.96 28.33
CA GLY A 477 -0.77 -16.63 28.57
C GLY A 477 0.21 -16.52 27.40
N LEU A 478 -0.02 -15.60 26.44
CA LEU A 478 0.91 -15.41 25.32
C LEU A 478 2.25 -14.82 25.77
N TYR A 479 2.25 -14.08 26.89
CA TYR A 479 3.43 -13.52 27.52
C TYR A 479 3.64 -14.16 28.90
N PRO A 480 4.13 -15.42 28.98
CA PRO A 480 4.12 -16.20 30.22
C PRO A 480 4.95 -15.58 31.36
N ASN A 481 5.97 -14.78 31.04
CA ASN A 481 6.81 -14.09 32.02
C ASN A 481 6.32 -12.67 32.37
N GLN A 482 5.21 -12.20 31.79
CA GLN A 482 4.68 -10.85 31.94
C GLN A 482 3.20 -10.84 32.36
N THR A 483 2.80 -11.77 33.24
CA THR A 483 1.40 -11.95 33.66
C THR A 483 0.80 -10.70 34.31
N GLN A 484 1.62 -9.82 34.89
CA GLN A 484 1.19 -8.55 35.46
C GLN A 484 0.62 -7.58 34.43
N TRP A 485 0.94 -7.74 33.15
CA TRP A 485 0.41 -6.85 32.09
C TRP A 485 -1.09 -7.00 31.87
N ALA A 486 -1.68 -8.14 32.25
CA ALA A 486 -3.14 -8.31 32.29
C ALA A 486 -3.83 -7.24 33.16
N THR A 487 -3.15 -6.71 34.18
CA THR A 487 -3.68 -5.65 35.06
C THR A 487 -3.06 -4.28 34.77
N LEU A 488 -1.76 -4.21 34.46
CA LEU A 488 -1.06 -2.95 34.26
C LEU A 488 -1.41 -2.28 32.93
N ALA A 489 -1.46 -3.05 31.83
CA ALA A 489 -1.70 -2.48 30.50
C ALA A 489 -3.10 -1.83 30.37
N PRO A 490 -4.19 -2.38 30.94
CA PRO A 490 -5.48 -1.68 30.99
C PRO A 490 -5.47 -0.36 31.76
N GLN A 491 -4.67 -0.24 32.83
CA GLN A 491 -4.54 1.01 33.58
C GLN A 491 -3.84 2.08 32.75
N TYR A 492 -2.79 1.69 32.01
CA TYR A 492 -2.14 2.58 31.05
C TYR A 492 -3.13 2.97 29.96
N ALA A 493 -3.78 2.00 29.32
CA ALA A 493 -4.75 2.24 28.26
C ALA A 493 -5.84 3.23 28.69
N GLN A 494 -6.43 3.05 29.87
CA GLN A 494 -7.45 3.96 30.40
C GLN A 494 -6.92 5.41 30.54
N THR A 495 -5.70 5.57 31.05
CA THR A 495 -5.08 6.91 31.20
C THR A 495 -4.84 7.55 29.84
N TRP A 496 -4.31 6.79 28.88
CA TRP A 496 -4.11 7.23 27.50
C TRP A 496 -5.43 7.61 26.83
N GLU A 497 -6.47 6.78 26.96
CA GLU A 497 -7.81 7.03 26.42
C GLU A 497 -8.42 8.33 26.96
N ASP A 498 -8.34 8.55 28.28
CA ASP A 498 -9.04 9.64 28.96
C ASP A 498 -8.32 10.98 28.88
N LYS A 499 -6.99 11.00 28.71
CA LYS A 499 -6.16 12.20 28.91
C LYS A 499 -5.53 12.77 27.65
N THR A 500 -5.47 12.02 26.55
CA THR A 500 -4.73 12.46 25.34
C THR A 500 -5.52 13.41 24.44
N LEU A 501 -6.83 13.21 24.27
CA LEU A 501 -7.63 14.01 23.32
C LEU A 501 -7.53 15.52 23.55
N SER A 502 -7.52 15.96 24.81
CA SER A 502 -7.49 17.39 25.16
C SER A 502 -6.21 18.12 24.73
N PHE A 503 -5.10 17.41 24.47
CA PHE A 503 -3.89 18.03 23.93
C PHE A 503 -4.05 18.47 22.48
N PHE A 504 -4.93 17.78 21.74
CA PHE A 504 -5.15 18.01 20.32
C PHE A 504 -6.44 18.76 20.02
N GLU A 505 -7.31 18.98 21.01
CA GLU A 505 -8.58 19.67 20.80
C GLU A 505 -8.37 21.10 20.27
N VAL A 506 -9.07 21.42 19.19
CA VAL A 506 -9.15 22.74 18.57
C VAL A 506 -10.62 23.16 18.60
N THR A 507 -10.89 24.29 19.26
CA THR A 507 -12.22 24.91 19.28
C THR A 507 -12.14 26.29 18.65
N ILE A 508 -12.89 26.50 17.57
CA ILE A 508 -12.95 27.76 16.84
C ILE A 508 -14.34 28.37 16.98
N PRO A 509 -14.46 29.60 17.51
CA PRO A 509 -15.74 30.28 17.59
C PRO A 509 -16.41 30.42 16.22
N GLN A 510 -17.73 30.27 16.16
CA GLN A 510 -18.51 30.28 14.92
C GLN A 510 -18.10 31.39 13.94
N SER A 511 -18.09 32.65 14.39
CA SER A 511 -17.77 33.80 13.54
C SER A 511 -16.36 33.72 12.96
N LYS A 512 -15.39 33.29 13.77
CA LYS A 512 -14.01 33.12 13.34
C LYS A 512 -13.87 31.98 12.33
N ALA A 513 -14.59 30.88 12.53
CA ALA A 513 -14.62 29.76 11.60
C ALA A 513 -15.18 30.19 10.22
N GLN A 514 -16.22 31.02 10.20
CA GLN A 514 -16.76 31.61 8.97
C GLN A 514 -15.72 32.46 8.22
N ASP A 515 -15.00 33.32 8.94
CA ASP A 515 -13.94 34.16 8.37
C ASP A 515 -12.78 33.34 7.80
N LEU A 516 -12.40 32.26 8.49
CA LEU A 516 -11.29 31.38 8.08
C LEU A 516 -11.59 30.65 6.77
N VAL A 517 -12.76 30.01 6.64
CA VAL A 517 -13.10 29.29 5.39
C VAL A 517 -13.29 30.24 4.21
N ALA A 518 -13.81 31.44 4.45
CA ALA A 518 -13.89 32.50 3.43
C ALA A 518 -12.50 32.98 3.00
N SER A 519 -11.57 33.12 3.94
CA SER A 519 -10.17 33.50 3.68
C SER A 519 -9.42 32.39 2.92
N TYR A 520 -9.61 31.13 3.34
CA TYR A 520 -9.01 29.95 2.70
C TYR A 520 -9.38 29.85 1.22
N LYS A 521 -10.64 30.09 0.87
CA LYS A 521 -11.08 30.10 -0.53
C LYS A 521 -10.22 31.02 -1.40
N ASN A 522 -9.94 32.23 -0.90
CA ASN A 522 -9.11 33.20 -1.62
C ASN A 522 -7.63 32.76 -1.66
N ALA A 523 -7.09 32.26 -0.55
CA ALA A 523 -5.69 31.85 -0.47
C ALA A 523 -5.36 30.60 -1.31
N SER A 524 -6.30 29.65 -1.40
CA SER A 524 -6.16 28.39 -2.15
C SER A 524 -6.55 28.51 -3.63
N SER A 525 -7.13 29.64 -4.04
CA SER A 525 -7.76 29.80 -5.37
C SER A 525 -8.84 28.75 -5.65
N PHE A 526 -9.54 28.26 -4.61
CA PHE A 526 -10.61 27.29 -4.76
C PHE A 526 -11.81 27.92 -5.50
N ALA A 527 -12.23 27.29 -6.61
CA ALA A 527 -13.27 27.83 -7.48
C ALA A 527 -14.71 27.62 -6.96
N GLY A 528 -14.91 26.80 -5.93
CA GLY A 528 -16.23 26.50 -5.37
C GLY A 528 -16.74 27.52 -4.33
N PRO A 529 -17.90 27.24 -3.71
CA PRO A 529 -18.42 28.03 -2.58
C PRO A 529 -17.55 27.87 -1.33
N ASP A 530 -17.34 28.94 -0.54
CA ASP A 530 -16.55 28.87 0.71
C ASP A 530 -17.24 28.12 1.85
N GLN A 531 -18.55 27.90 1.75
CA GLN A 531 -19.38 27.24 2.76
C GLN A 531 -19.44 27.96 4.13
N SER A 532 -19.00 29.21 4.22
CA SER A 532 -19.01 30.00 5.47
C SER A 532 -20.39 30.04 6.14
N ALA A 533 -21.44 30.35 5.38
CA ALA A 533 -22.81 30.41 5.89
C ALA A 533 -23.36 29.07 6.43
N SER A 534 -22.74 27.93 6.09
CA SER A 534 -23.14 26.62 6.63
C SER A 534 -22.68 26.40 8.08
N ILE A 535 -21.74 27.21 8.58
CA ILE A 535 -21.20 27.13 9.93
C ILE A 535 -22.12 27.90 10.88
N THR A 536 -22.95 27.17 11.62
CA THR A 536 -24.00 27.73 12.50
C THR A 536 -23.64 27.68 13.99
N THR A 537 -22.54 27.03 14.35
CA THR A 537 -22.04 26.87 15.73
C THR A 537 -20.52 26.93 15.74
N ASP A 538 -19.94 26.90 16.93
CA ASP A 538 -18.50 26.67 17.10
C ASP A 538 -18.09 25.37 16.39
N VAL A 539 -16.88 25.37 15.85
CA VAL A 539 -16.28 24.23 15.15
C VAL A 539 -15.26 23.59 16.08
N VAL A 540 -15.46 22.31 16.38
CA VAL A 540 -14.57 21.53 17.25
C VAL A 540 -14.03 20.33 16.48
N PHE A 541 -12.71 20.17 16.48
CA PHE A 541 -12.01 19.04 15.87
C PHE A 541 -10.67 18.81 16.58
N HIS A 542 -9.94 17.76 16.21
CA HIS A 542 -8.61 17.50 16.75
C HIS A 542 -7.54 17.88 15.74
N ALA A 543 -6.54 18.63 16.19
CA ALA A 543 -5.34 18.96 15.43
C ALA A 543 -4.65 17.68 14.95
N LEU A 544 -4.08 17.75 13.76
CA LEU A 544 -3.43 16.63 13.09
C LEU A 544 -2.16 16.15 13.83
N ALA A 545 -1.47 17.10 14.45
CA ALA A 545 -0.29 16.89 15.27
C ALA A 545 -0.03 18.13 16.15
N LEU A 546 0.90 18.01 17.10
CA LEU A 546 1.47 19.13 17.84
C LEU A 546 2.88 19.46 17.31
N ASP A 547 3.35 20.68 17.63
CA ASP A 547 4.69 21.18 17.30
C ASP A 547 5.02 21.08 15.80
N GLY A 548 4.18 21.73 15.00
CA GLY A 548 4.29 21.80 13.54
C GLY A 548 5.32 22.81 13.04
N TYR A 549 5.48 22.85 11.71
CA TYR A 549 6.24 23.90 11.04
C TYR A 549 5.70 25.30 11.40
N ASN A 550 6.51 26.33 11.13
CA ASN A 550 6.15 27.72 11.44
C ASN A 550 5.89 27.98 12.94
N ASN A 551 6.45 27.16 13.84
CA ASN A 551 6.24 27.21 15.28
C ASN A 551 4.76 27.07 15.69
N LEU A 552 3.99 26.30 14.92
CA LEU A 552 2.60 25.99 15.23
C LEU A 552 2.57 25.03 16.44
N SER A 553 2.00 25.45 17.57
CA SER A 553 1.81 24.55 18.72
C SER A 553 0.84 23.40 18.40
N GLN A 554 -0.13 23.66 17.52
CA GLN A 554 -1.09 22.69 17.01
C GLN A 554 -1.21 22.84 15.49
N VAL A 555 -1.16 21.73 14.76
CA VAL A 555 -1.43 21.69 13.32
C VAL A 555 -2.94 21.60 13.13
N ALA A 556 -3.61 22.76 13.11
CA ALA A 556 -5.08 22.92 13.03
C ALA A 556 -5.69 22.54 11.67
N VAL A 557 -5.47 21.30 11.24
CA VAL A 557 -6.07 20.68 10.05
C VAL A 557 -7.15 19.72 10.51
N MET A 558 -8.40 19.98 10.14
CA MET A 558 -9.51 19.02 10.36
C MET A 558 -9.26 17.79 9.50
N ASN A 559 -9.37 16.59 10.05
CA ASN A 559 -8.85 15.39 9.41
C ASN A 559 -9.67 14.15 9.76
N THR A 560 -9.39 13.06 9.06
CA THR A 560 -10.11 11.79 9.20
C THR A 560 -9.48 10.81 10.18
N ASP A 561 -8.39 11.18 10.87
CA ASP A 561 -7.67 10.26 11.76
C ASP A 561 -8.51 9.86 13.00
N ASP A 562 -9.62 10.54 13.25
CA ASP A 562 -10.67 10.07 14.16
C ASP A 562 -11.12 8.63 13.84
N CYS A 563 -10.99 8.17 12.58
CA CYS A 563 -11.32 6.81 12.15
C CYS A 563 -10.60 5.73 12.96
N PHE A 564 -9.34 5.97 13.37
CA PHE A 564 -8.57 5.03 14.17
C PHE A 564 -9.21 4.84 15.55
N ARG A 565 -9.64 5.92 16.18
CA ARG A 565 -10.29 5.88 17.50
C ARG A 565 -11.67 5.21 17.40
N HIS A 566 -12.45 5.51 16.35
CA HIS A 566 -13.74 4.87 16.11
C HIS A 566 -13.61 3.36 15.89
N LEU A 567 -12.60 2.90 15.14
CA LEU A 567 -12.41 1.49 14.84
C LEU A 567 -11.78 0.71 16.00
N LEU A 568 -10.74 1.27 16.64
CA LEU A 568 -9.86 0.49 17.51
C LEU A 568 -10.22 0.58 19.00
N LEU A 569 -11.01 1.57 19.43
CA LEU A 569 -11.28 1.82 20.84
C LEU A 569 -12.76 1.69 21.21
N ASN A 570 -12.99 1.15 22.40
CA ASN A 570 -14.28 1.12 23.08
C ASN A 570 -14.19 1.92 24.39
N THR A 571 -13.90 3.21 24.29
CA THR A 571 -13.63 4.07 25.46
C THR A 571 -14.85 4.17 26.38
N THR A 572 -14.59 4.42 27.66
CA THR A 572 -15.58 4.36 28.75
C THR A 572 -15.87 5.71 29.41
N ASN A 573 -15.12 6.77 29.07
CA ASN A 573 -15.44 8.13 29.47
C ASN A 573 -16.56 8.69 28.59
N ASP A 574 -17.79 8.55 29.06
CA ASP A 574 -19.00 8.86 28.30
C ASP A 574 -19.11 10.33 27.88
N THR A 575 -18.72 11.28 28.72
CA THR A 575 -18.78 12.71 28.38
C THR A 575 -17.84 13.01 27.20
N GLN A 576 -16.61 12.51 27.27
CA GLN A 576 -15.63 12.68 26.20
C GLN A 576 -16.05 11.94 24.93
N LEU A 577 -16.50 10.68 25.05
CA LEU A 577 -16.96 9.86 23.92
C LEU A 577 -18.14 10.50 23.19
N THR A 578 -19.13 10.99 23.93
CA THR A 578 -20.34 11.62 23.37
C THR A 578 -19.98 12.89 22.58
N ALA A 579 -19.12 13.74 23.14
CA ALA A 579 -18.64 14.94 22.46
C ALA A 579 -17.80 14.59 21.23
N PHE A 580 -16.89 13.62 21.35
CA PHE A 580 -16.03 13.13 20.26
C PHE A 580 -16.87 12.65 19.06
N LEU A 581 -17.82 11.75 19.30
CA LEU A 581 -18.71 11.21 18.26
C LEU A 581 -19.53 12.31 17.59
N ASN A 582 -20.09 13.23 18.36
CA ASN A 582 -20.91 14.31 17.82
C ASN A 582 -20.09 15.28 16.94
N ASN A 583 -18.90 15.65 17.39
CA ASN A 583 -18.00 16.54 16.66
C ASN A 583 -17.51 15.87 15.37
N SER A 584 -17.05 14.62 15.46
CA SER A 584 -16.60 13.84 14.30
C SER A 584 -17.72 13.68 13.25
N ALA A 585 -18.93 13.30 13.68
CA ALA A 585 -20.10 13.21 12.80
C ALA A 585 -20.44 14.55 12.13
N THR A 586 -20.41 15.65 12.89
CA THR A 586 -20.69 16.99 12.35
C THR A 586 -19.65 17.42 11.32
N ASN A 587 -18.37 17.13 11.56
CA ASN A 587 -17.27 17.46 10.65
C ASN A 587 -17.33 16.66 9.36
N ILE A 588 -17.73 15.38 9.42
CA ILE A 588 -18.00 14.55 8.25
C ILE A 588 -19.12 15.15 7.42
N ARG A 589 -20.26 15.50 8.02
CA ARG A 589 -21.47 15.95 7.29
C ARG A 589 -21.40 17.35 6.69
N ARG A 590 -20.40 18.15 7.05
CA ARG A 590 -20.22 19.49 6.46
C ARG A 590 -19.45 19.37 5.15
N THR A 591 -19.91 20.09 4.12
CA THR A 591 -19.22 20.16 2.83
C THR A 591 -17.93 20.98 2.96
N PHE A 592 -16.84 20.51 2.37
CA PHE A 592 -15.61 21.27 2.22
C PHE A 592 -15.87 22.63 1.52
N PRO A 593 -15.27 23.76 1.96
CA PRO A 593 -14.25 23.89 3.02
C PRO A 593 -14.74 23.92 4.48
N ALA A 594 -16.05 23.89 4.76
CA ALA A 594 -16.57 23.92 6.13
C ALA A 594 -16.51 22.56 6.87
N GLY A 595 -16.21 21.47 6.16
CA GLY A 595 -16.06 20.12 6.72
C GLY A 595 -15.25 19.21 5.81
N LEU A 596 -15.41 17.89 5.98
CA LEU A 596 -14.62 16.88 5.28
C LEU A 596 -15.29 16.34 4.01
N MET A 597 -16.59 16.53 3.80
CA MET A 597 -17.29 15.87 2.67
C MET A 597 -17.22 16.66 1.37
N THR A 598 -17.10 15.95 0.27
CA THR A 598 -17.31 16.45 -1.10
C THR A 598 -18.13 15.44 -1.90
N SER A 599 -18.61 15.80 -3.09
CA SER A 599 -19.24 14.81 -3.98
C SER A 599 -18.26 13.76 -4.52
N ALA A 600 -16.95 14.02 -4.44
CA ALA A 600 -15.89 13.09 -4.83
C ALA A 600 -15.46 12.15 -3.68
N GLY A 601 -15.94 12.35 -2.45
CA GLY A 601 -15.55 11.59 -1.26
C GLY A 601 -15.22 12.44 -0.04
N MET A 602 -14.97 11.76 1.09
CA MET A 602 -14.51 12.39 2.33
C MET A 602 -12.99 12.64 2.26
N LEU A 603 -12.59 13.90 2.44
CA LEU A 603 -11.20 14.33 2.36
C LEU A 603 -10.41 13.94 3.61
N VAL A 604 -9.17 13.50 3.46
CA VAL A 604 -8.32 13.12 4.61
C VAL A 604 -7.77 14.30 5.40
N ALA A 605 -7.73 15.48 4.80
CA ALA A 605 -7.28 16.72 5.43
C ALA A 605 -8.06 17.92 4.87
N ASN A 606 -8.51 18.78 5.78
CA ASN A 606 -9.12 20.07 5.51
C ASN A 606 -8.31 21.17 6.24
N PRO A 607 -7.48 21.92 5.49
CA PRO A 607 -6.63 22.99 6.04
C PRO A 607 -7.36 24.33 6.22
N ALA A 608 -8.65 24.43 5.91
CA ALA A 608 -9.37 25.72 5.81
C ALA A 608 -9.56 26.47 7.13
N PHE A 609 -9.30 25.80 8.26
CA PHE A 609 -9.37 26.38 9.59
C PHE A 609 -8.01 26.91 10.10
N GLY A 610 -6.95 26.75 9.32
CA GLY A 610 -5.63 27.29 9.64
C GLY A 610 -5.47 28.76 9.21
N GLU A 611 -4.86 29.59 10.05
CA GLU A 611 -4.65 31.03 9.79
C GLU A 611 -3.45 31.33 8.89
N ASP A 612 -2.40 30.51 8.95
CA ASP A 612 -1.15 30.74 8.23
C ASP A 612 -1.27 30.31 6.74
N ALA A 613 -0.61 31.04 5.84
CA ALA A 613 -0.61 30.73 4.41
C ALA A 613 -0.04 29.33 4.09
N VAL A 614 0.78 28.75 4.99
CA VAL A 614 1.35 27.40 4.88
C VAL A 614 0.26 26.33 4.69
N TYR A 615 -0.93 26.54 5.28
CA TYR A 615 -2.07 25.61 5.20
C TYR A 615 -2.61 25.49 3.76
N ALA A 616 -2.91 26.61 3.12
CA ALA A 616 -3.43 26.63 1.75
C ALA A 616 -2.36 26.25 0.71
N GLN A 617 -1.09 26.50 0.99
CA GLN A 617 0.02 26.23 0.07
C GLN A 617 0.41 24.74 -0.01
N ASN A 618 0.26 23.99 1.08
CA ASN A 618 0.86 22.65 1.18
C ASN A 618 -0.14 21.50 1.26
N TRP A 619 -1.37 21.72 1.73
CA TRP A 619 -2.46 20.73 1.66
C TRP A 619 -3.37 21.02 0.47
N THR A 620 -2.82 20.91 -0.73
CA THR A 620 -3.57 21.11 -1.99
C THR A 620 -4.23 19.82 -2.44
N THR A 621 -5.04 19.89 -3.50
CA THR A 621 -5.58 18.70 -4.18
C THR A 621 -4.50 17.88 -4.89
N GLY A 622 -3.31 18.43 -5.12
CA GLY A 622 -2.16 17.70 -5.68
C GLY A 622 -1.20 17.16 -4.62
N ALA A 623 -1.49 17.33 -3.33
CA ALA A 623 -0.63 16.83 -2.26
C ALA A 623 -1.08 15.43 -1.80
N TYR A 624 -0.13 14.49 -1.69
CA TYR A 624 -0.39 13.07 -1.38
C TYR A 624 -1.21 12.83 -0.09
N HIS A 625 -1.02 13.69 0.92
CA HIS A 625 -1.81 13.72 2.16
C HIS A 625 -2.58 15.05 2.34
N GLY A 626 -2.91 15.72 1.23
CA GLY A 626 -3.64 16.98 1.19
C GLY A 626 -5.15 16.83 1.24
N THR A 627 -5.86 17.70 0.51
CA THR A 627 -7.32 17.65 0.34
C THR A 627 -7.71 16.56 -0.68
N VAL A 628 -7.28 15.32 -0.43
CA VAL A 628 -7.47 14.14 -1.27
C VAL A 628 -8.31 13.09 -0.56
N VAL A 629 -8.76 12.06 -1.28
CA VAL A 629 -9.58 10.98 -0.73
C VAL A 629 -8.77 9.68 -0.77
N TRP A 630 -8.72 8.98 0.37
CA TRP A 630 -8.05 7.69 0.51
C TRP A 630 -9.08 6.60 0.76
N SER A 631 -9.07 5.54 -0.05
CA SER A 631 -10.05 4.44 0.02
C SER A 631 -10.10 3.79 1.41
N TRP A 632 -8.95 3.47 1.99
CA TRP A 632 -8.89 2.80 3.28
C TRP A 632 -9.37 3.69 4.44
N GLN A 633 -9.21 5.01 4.35
CA GLN A 633 -9.75 5.97 5.34
C GLN A 633 -11.29 6.00 5.29
N LEU A 634 -11.89 5.90 4.09
CA LEU A 634 -13.33 5.73 3.95
C LEU A 634 -13.80 4.43 4.61
N ALA A 635 -13.12 3.31 4.30
CA ALA A 635 -13.45 2.01 4.85
C ALA A 635 -13.31 1.98 6.39
N MET A 636 -12.22 2.52 6.92
CA MET A 636 -11.96 2.58 8.36
C MET A 636 -12.96 3.48 9.08
N MET A 637 -13.28 4.67 8.52
CA MET A 637 -14.27 5.57 9.12
C MET A 637 -15.66 4.93 9.11
N ALA A 638 -16.09 4.38 7.97
CA ALA A 638 -17.39 3.72 7.84
C ALA A 638 -17.52 2.56 8.83
N LYS A 639 -16.51 1.68 8.90
CA LYS A 639 -16.51 0.55 9.82
C LYS A 639 -16.41 0.98 11.28
N GLY A 640 -15.64 2.03 11.58
CA GLY A 640 -15.54 2.61 12.91
C GLY A 640 -16.88 3.16 13.40
N LEU A 641 -17.57 3.96 12.59
CA LEU A 641 -18.90 4.48 12.92
C LEU A 641 -19.92 3.33 13.11
N GLU A 642 -19.89 2.31 12.25
CA GLU A 642 -20.72 1.11 12.40
C GLU A 642 -20.45 0.42 13.75
N MET A 643 -19.19 0.24 14.13
CA MET A 643 -18.82 -0.38 15.40
C MET A 643 -19.31 0.45 16.60
N GLN A 644 -19.23 1.78 16.53
CA GLN A 644 -19.74 2.62 17.61
C GLN A 644 -21.27 2.56 17.70
N LEU A 645 -22.00 2.65 16.57
CA LEU A 645 -23.45 2.47 16.54
C LEU A 645 -23.88 1.09 17.06
N GLY A 646 -23.13 0.04 16.74
CA GLY A 646 -23.39 -1.33 17.21
C GLY A 646 -23.27 -1.50 18.72
N ARG A 647 -22.57 -0.61 19.43
CA ARG A 647 -22.56 -0.59 20.91
C ARG A 647 -23.93 -0.22 21.48
N CYS A 648 -24.80 0.43 20.70
CA CYS A 648 -26.17 0.75 21.08
C CYS A 648 -27.13 -0.44 20.86
N ASP A 649 -26.84 -1.34 19.92
CA ASP A 649 -27.73 -2.46 19.53
C ASP A 649 -27.66 -3.67 20.47
N LEU A 650 -26.69 -3.72 21.38
CA LEU A 650 -26.67 -4.67 22.50
C LEU A 650 -27.95 -4.59 23.38
N THR A 651 -28.81 -3.62 23.13
CA THR A 651 -30.11 -3.37 23.75
C THR A 651 -31.31 -4.10 23.13
N SER A 652 -31.29 -4.54 21.87
CA SER A 652 -32.52 -5.07 21.21
C SER A 652 -32.74 -6.58 21.38
N ASN A 653 -31.66 -7.37 21.52
CA ASN A 653 -31.72 -8.83 21.66
C ASN A 653 -31.60 -9.35 23.11
N PHE A 654 -31.37 -8.47 24.08
CA PHE A 654 -31.32 -8.82 25.51
C PHE A 654 -32.55 -8.31 26.27
N THR A 655 -33.76 -8.57 25.76
CA THR A 655 -34.89 -8.78 26.67
C THR A 655 -34.63 -10.07 27.42
N ALA A 656 -34.39 -9.95 28.73
CA ALA A 656 -34.11 -11.04 29.64
C ALA A 656 -35.11 -12.21 29.50
N SER A 657 -34.75 -13.24 28.73
CA SER A 657 -35.29 -14.58 28.92
C SER A 657 -34.23 -15.38 29.65
N GLY A 658 -34.48 -15.60 30.94
CA GLY A 658 -33.57 -16.34 31.79
C GLY A 658 -33.39 -17.78 31.30
N ARG A 659 -32.13 -18.22 31.21
CA ARG A 659 -31.65 -19.53 31.66
C ARG A 659 -30.13 -19.58 31.54
N GLY A 660 -29.51 -20.10 32.60
CA GLY A 660 -28.12 -19.87 32.91
C GLY A 660 -27.11 -20.61 32.06
N HIS A 661 -25.98 -19.93 31.84
CA HIS A 661 -24.65 -20.53 31.90
C HIS A 661 -23.69 -19.49 32.48
N LYS A 662 -22.97 -19.89 33.54
CA LYS A 662 -21.96 -19.09 34.22
C LYS A 662 -20.70 -19.01 33.36
N SER A 663 -20.66 -18.08 32.43
CA SER A 663 -19.44 -17.35 32.12
C SER A 663 -19.78 -15.87 32.28
N GLN A 664 -19.45 -15.29 33.44
CA GLN A 664 -19.60 -13.85 33.67
C GLN A 664 -18.60 -13.09 32.78
N ARG A 665 -18.87 -12.98 31.47
CA ARG A 665 -18.41 -11.80 30.73
C ARG A 665 -19.28 -10.67 31.24
N ALA A 666 -18.67 -9.67 31.88
CA ALA A 666 -19.37 -8.42 32.17
C ALA A 666 -19.96 -7.91 30.85
N ILE A 667 -21.28 -7.69 30.83
CA ILE A 667 -21.92 -7.03 29.68
C ILE A 667 -21.31 -5.63 29.62
N PRO A 668 -20.66 -5.23 28.52
CA PRO A 668 -20.11 -3.88 28.40
C PRO A 668 -21.20 -2.85 28.69
N ALA A 669 -20.87 -1.81 29.44
CA ALA A 669 -21.81 -0.73 29.71
C ALA A 669 -22.21 -0.06 28.39
N ILE A 670 -23.51 0.18 28.22
CA ILE A 670 -24.05 0.89 27.06
C ILE A 670 -23.55 2.34 27.13
N PRO A 671 -22.91 2.87 26.09
CA PRO A 671 -22.44 4.26 26.08
C PRO A 671 -23.58 5.26 26.22
N SER A 672 -23.32 6.38 26.92
CA SER A 672 -24.35 7.40 27.16
C SER A 672 -24.88 8.04 25.87
N PHE A 673 -24.07 8.17 24.81
CA PHE A 673 -24.52 8.73 23.54
C PHE A 673 -25.65 7.91 22.88
N CYS A 674 -25.78 6.62 23.20
CA CYS A 674 -26.87 5.78 22.70
C CYS A 674 -28.25 6.23 23.18
N GLY A 675 -28.31 6.93 24.32
CA GLY A 675 -29.53 7.53 24.86
C GLY A 675 -29.67 9.03 24.57
N ASP A 676 -28.67 9.64 23.91
CA ASP A 676 -28.75 11.02 23.45
C ASP A 676 -29.22 11.02 21.99
N ASP A 677 -30.52 11.26 21.78
CA ASP A 677 -31.12 11.28 20.45
C ASP A 677 -30.38 12.22 19.48
N THR A 678 -29.90 13.38 19.96
CA THR A 678 -29.22 14.35 19.08
C THR A 678 -27.92 13.77 18.55
N VAL A 679 -27.12 13.16 19.43
CA VAL A 679 -25.82 12.60 19.06
C VAL A 679 -25.98 11.30 18.28
N TYR A 680 -26.82 10.37 18.75
CA TYR A 680 -27.08 9.11 18.06
C TYR A 680 -27.53 9.31 16.62
N TRP A 681 -28.53 10.18 16.40
CA TRP A 681 -29.03 10.45 15.04
C TRP A 681 -28.04 11.23 14.20
N ASN A 682 -27.19 12.09 14.79
CA ASN A 682 -26.13 12.76 14.05
C ASN A 682 -25.04 11.76 13.56
N VAL A 683 -24.63 10.83 14.42
CA VAL A 683 -23.66 9.78 14.07
C VAL A 683 -24.23 8.86 12.99
N ARG A 684 -25.50 8.44 13.11
CA ARG A 684 -26.18 7.64 12.09
C ARG A 684 -26.31 8.40 10.76
N ALA A 685 -26.63 9.69 10.80
CA ALA A 685 -26.68 10.51 9.59
C ALA A 685 -25.31 10.64 8.92
N ALA A 686 -24.23 10.80 9.70
CA ALA A 686 -22.87 10.85 9.17
C ALA A 686 -22.45 9.51 8.55
N TYR A 687 -22.82 8.39 9.18
CA TYR A 687 -22.62 7.05 8.64
C TYR A 687 -23.30 6.89 7.27
N ASN A 688 -24.58 7.27 7.17
CA ASN A 688 -25.32 7.16 5.91
C ASN A 688 -24.80 8.12 4.83
N GLU A 689 -24.48 9.37 5.18
CA GLU A 689 -23.94 10.35 4.23
C GLU A 689 -22.56 9.91 3.69
N LEU A 690 -21.73 9.32 4.55
CA LEU A 690 -20.46 8.70 4.13
C LEU A 690 -20.71 7.53 3.18
N TRP A 691 -21.64 6.62 3.48
CA TRP A 691 -21.97 5.50 2.59
C TRP A 691 -22.56 5.94 1.26
N ASP A 692 -23.45 6.92 1.26
CA ASP A 692 -24.01 7.51 0.04
C ASP A 692 -22.91 8.11 -0.85
N SER A 693 -21.85 8.66 -0.24
CA SER A 693 -20.65 9.12 -0.96
C SER A 693 -19.77 7.97 -1.44
N ILE A 694 -19.58 6.91 -0.64
CA ILE A 694 -18.79 5.72 -1.01
C ILE A 694 -19.44 5.03 -2.22
N GLU A 695 -20.74 4.75 -2.15
CA GLU A 695 -21.50 4.06 -3.20
C GLU A 695 -21.55 4.88 -4.50
N ARG A 696 -21.63 6.21 -4.41
CA ARG A 696 -21.56 7.08 -5.60
C ARG A 696 -20.21 7.06 -6.30
N ASN A 697 -19.14 6.72 -5.58
CA ASN A 697 -17.77 6.71 -6.08
C ASN A 697 -17.20 5.29 -6.15
N GLU A 698 -18.05 4.26 -6.34
CA GLU A 698 -17.65 2.84 -6.33
C GLU A 698 -16.49 2.52 -7.26
N ASP A 699 -16.46 3.15 -8.45
CA ASP A 699 -15.41 2.99 -9.46
C ASP A 699 -14.01 3.34 -8.94
N GLN A 700 -13.92 4.20 -7.92
CA GLN A 700 -12.66 4.71 -7.37
C GLN A 700 -12.16 3.90 -6.18
N LEU A 701 -13.05 3.14 -5.52
CA LEU A 701 -12.77 2.55 -4.21
C LEU A 701 -11.59 1.57 -4.23
N SER A 702 -11.35 0.93 -5.37
CA SER A 702 -10.22 0.01 -5.56
C SER A 702 -8.88 0.72 -5.83
N GLY A 703 -8.85 2.05 -6.00
CA GLY A 703 -7.61 2.84 -6.12
C GLY A 703 -7.02 3.23 -4.76
N GLU A 704 -5.72 3.50 -4.73
CA GLU A 704 -5.02 4.00 -3.53
C GLU A 704 -5.63 5.31 -3.01
N VAL A 705 -5.53 6.35 -3.85
CA VAL A 705 -5.86 7.73 -3.55
C VAL A 705 -6.36 8.39 -4.83
N TRP A 706 -7.41 9.19 -4.72
CA TRP A 706 -7.83 10.07 -5.80
C TRP A 706 -8.02 11.48 -5.29
N SER A 707 -8.06 12.40 -6.23
CA SER A 707 -8.26 13.81 -5.95
C SER A 707 -9.51 14.31 -6.66
N TRP A 708 -9.69 15.62 -6.65
CA TRP A 708 -10.81 16.26 -7.29
C TRP A 708 -10.43 17.62 -7.85
N VAL A 709 -11.25 18.09 -8.79
CA VAL A 709 -11.25 19.47 -9.29
C VAL A 709 -12.67 20.02 -9.25
N TRP A 710 -12.79 21.33 -9.02
CA TRP A 710 -14.08 21.99 -9.10
C TRP A 710 -14.38 22.37 -10.56
N ARG A 711 -15.36 21.70 -11.17
CA ARG A 711 -15.83 21.97 -12.54
C ARG A 711 -17.33 21.76 -12.63
N ASP A 712 -17.98 22.54 -13.49
CA ASP A 712 -19.43 22.44 -13.77
C ASP A 712 -20.31 22.50 -12.51
N GLY A 713 -19.88 23.27 -11.50
CA GLY A 713 -20.62 23.48 -10.26
C GLY A 713 -20.51 22.35 -9.22
N GLY A 714 -19.56 21.42 -9.37
CA GLY A 714 -19.36 20.34 -8.40
C GLY A 714 -17.91 19.85 -8.28
N PHE A 715 -17.67 18.97 -7.32
CA PHE A 715 -16.39 18.27 -7.17
C PHE A 715 -16.37 17.07 -8.12
N GLN A 716 -15.45 17.09 -9.08
CA GLN A 716 -15.24 16.04 -10.07
C GLN A 716 -13.99 15.26 -9.72
N VAL A 717 -14.09 13.94 -9.63
CA VAL A 717 -12.95 13.03 -9.40
C VAL A 717 -11.87 13.26 -10.46
N THR A 718 -10.61 13.21 -10.03
CA THR A 718 -9.45 13.23 -10.92
C THR A 718 -8.33 12.38 -10.33
N PRO A 719 -7.51 11.70 -11.16
CA PRO A 719 -6.32 11.01 -10.69
C PRO A 719 -5.35 11.99 -10.02
N LEU A 720 -4.68 11.57 -8.94
CA LEU A 720 -3.70 12.43 -8.27
C LEU A 720 -2.54 12.78 -9.20
N GLY A 721 -2.05 11.78 -9.96
CA GLY A 721 -0.89 11.86 -10.86
C GLY A 721 -0.98 12.91 -11.98
N VAL A 722 -2.15 13.51 -12.22
CA VAL A 722 -2.32 14.55 -13.24
C VAL A 722 -2.40 15.98 -12.67
N LEU A 723 -2.46 16.12 -11.35
CA LEU A 723 -2.55 17.42 -10.67
C LEU A 723 -1.19 17.90 -10.19
N PRO A 724 -0.84 19.18 -10.36
CA PRO A 724 0.46 19.69 -9.95
C PRO A 724 0.68 19.51 -8.44
N PRO A 725 1.88 19.09 -8.02
CA PRO A 725 2.18 18.91 -6.61
C PRO A 725 2.37 20.28 -5.93
N PRO A 726 2.19 20.37 -4.60
CA PRO A 726 2.44 21.60 -3.86
C PRO A 726 3.89 22.07 -4.05
N GLY A 727 4.08 23.38 -4.18
CA GLY A 727 5.41 24.00 -4.29
C GLY A 727 6.20 23.64 -5.56
N GLY A 728 5.59 23.02 -6.57
CA GLY A 728 6.27 22.60 -7.80
C GLY A 728 7.24 21.44 -7.60
N GLY A 729 7.00 20.60 -6.57
CA GLY A 729 7.75 19.36 -6.35
C GLY A 729 7.56 18.33 -7.47
N SER A 730 8.02 17.11 -7.22
CA SER A 730 7.80 15.99 -8.14
C SER A 730 6.40 15.41 -7.97
N GLN A 731 5.84 14.95 -9.08
CA GLN A 731 4.48 14.40 -9.10
C GLN A 731 4.43 13.05 -8.40
N THR A 732 3.42 12.84 -7.57
CA THR A 732 3.07 11.51 -7.05
C THR A 732 1.95 10.92 -7.89
N GLU A 733 2.18 9.73 -8.43
CA GLU A 733 1.16 8.91 -9.09
C GLU A 733 0.42 8.08 -8.04
N SER A 734 -0.85 7.77 -8.26
CA SER A 734 -1.61 6.83 -7.42
C SER A 734 -1.54 5.42 -8.00
N ASP A 735 -1.41 4.41 -7.15
CA ASP A 735 -1.54 3.02 -7.57
C ASP A 735 -2.99 2.71 -7.96
N ILE A 736 -3.15 2.06 -9.12
CA ILE A 736 -4.46 1.56 -9.58
C ILE A 736 -5.06 0.55 -8.61
N ARG A 737 -4.20 -0.16 -7.87
CA ARG A 737 -4.55 -1.12 -6.81
C ARG A 737 -3.52 -1.04 -5.71
N GLN A 738 -3.97 -0.81 -4.48
CA GLN A 738 -3.15 -0.97 -3.28
C GLN A 738 -3.86 -1.96 -2.35
N LEU A 739 -3.13 -2.64 -1.49
CA LEU A 739 -3.72 -3.69 -0.67
C LEU A 739 -4.88 -3.18 0.18
N TRP A 740 -4.71 -2.01 0.81
CA TRP A 740 -5.75 -1.41 1.64
C TRP A 740 -6.91 -0.79 0.85
N SER A 741 -6.78 -0.61 -0.47
CA SER A 741 -7.91 -0.18 -1.32
C SER A 741 -8.85 -1.34 -1.65
N LEU A 742 -8.42 -2.57 -1.44
CA LEU A 742 -9.24 -3.76 -1.63
C LEU A 742 -10.13 -4.07 -0.41
N THR A 743 -10.07 -3.26 0.65
CA THR A 743 -10.80 -3.47 1.91
C THR A 743 -12.32 -3.48 1.75
N PHE A 744 -12.86 -2.86 0.69
CA PHE A 744 -14.28 -2.92 0.33
C PHE A 744 -14.75 -4.30 -0.16
N LEU A 745 -13.85 -5.27 -0.37
CA LEU A 745 -14.23 -6.69 -0.46
C LEU A 745 -14.91 -7.19 0.82
N ALA A 746 -14.58 -6.60 1.97
CA ALA A 746 -15.11 -6.97 3.29
C ALA A 746 -16.01 -5.89 3.91
N VAL A 747 -15.64 -4.62 3.76
CA VAL A 747 -16.37 -3.49 4.34
C VAL A 747 -17.56 -3.16 3.44
N THR A 748 -18.77 -3.38 3.96
CA THR A 748 -20.04 -3.13 3.26
C THR A 748 -20.98 -2.34 4.17
N ARG A 749 -21.96 -1.66 3.58
CA ARG A 749 -22.98 -0.93 4.34
C ARG A 749 -23.78 -1.91 5.20
N ASN A 750 -23.96 -1.56 6.46
CA ASN A 750 -24.85 -2.25 7.37
C ASN A 750 -26.24 -1.63 7.25
N GLU A 751 -27.13 -2.35 6.56
CA GLU A 751 -28.51 -1.92 6.30
C GLU A 751 -29.34 -1.68 7.57
N ALA A 752 -28.90 -2.15 8.75
CA ALA A 752 -29.57 -1.86 10.01
C ALA A 752 -29.56 -0.36 10.37
N TYR A 753 -28.62 0.41 9.82
CA TYR A 753 -28.49 1.85 10.07
C TYR A 753 -28.97 2.73 8.92
N ASN A 754 -29.47 2.14 7.83
CA ASN A 754 -30.02 2.88 6.69
C ASN A 754 -31.17 3.79 7.13
#